data_AF-A0A8J0TSL4-F1
#
_entry.id   AF-A0A8J0TSL4-F1
#
_cell.length_a   1.000
_cell.length_b   1.000
_cell.length_c   1.000
_cell.angle_alpha   90.00
_cell.angle_beta   90.00
_cell.angle_gamma   90.00
#
_symmetry.space_group_name_H-M   'P 1'
#
loop_
_entity.id
_entity.type
_entity.pdbx_description
1 polymer ?
#
loop_
_entity_poly.entity_id
_entity_poly.type
_entity_poly.pdbx_seq_one_letter_code
_entity_poly.pdbx_strand_id
1 'polypeptide(L)'
;MTKMACVLEPPLRMSVLSEVTASSRHYVDRLFDPDPQKVLQGVIDMKNAVIGNNKQKANLIVLGAVPRLLYLLQQETSSTELKTECAVVLGSLSMGTENNVKSLLDCNIIPALLQGLLSSDLQFIEACLRCLRTVFTSPVTPVELLYTDASVIPHLMLLLSRSIYAQEYICQIYAHCCKGPDHQTILFNHGVVQNIAHLLTSVSYKVRMQALKCFSVLAFDNPQVSMTLANVLVDGELLPQIFAKMLQRDKPIEMQLTAAKCLTYMCRAGSIRTDDNCIVLKTLPCLVRMCSKERLLEVRVEGAETLAYLIEPDVELQRIASITDHLISMLADYFKYPSSVSAITDIKRLDHDLKHAHELRQAAFKLYASLGANDEDIRKKIIEAEHMMDRIVNGLSETSVKVRLAAVRCLHSLSRSVQQLRTSFQDHAVWKPLMKVLQNAPDDILVVASSTLCNLLLDFSPSKEPILESGAVELLCSLTLSENPALRVNGIWALMNMAFQADQKIKSDILRGLSTEQLFQLLSDSDVNVLMKTLGLLRNLLSTRPHIDQIMSTHGKQIMQAVTFILEGEHNIEVKEQTLCILANIADGTTAKDLIMTNDDILQKIKYYVGHSNLKLQLAAMFCIANLTWNEEEGSQERQDKLREIGIVDILHKLSQSTDPNLCDKAKTALQQYFA
;
A
#
# COMPACT_ATOMS: atom_id res chain seq x y z
N MET A 1 22.56 -14.15 40.46
CA MET A 1 21.69 -13.33 41.33
C MET A 1 21.49 -11.97 40.68
N THR A 2 20.31 -11.68 40.13
CA THR A 2 19.52 -10.43 40.31
C THR A 2 18.18 -10.66 39.62
N LYS A 3 17.10 -10.34 40.33
CA LYS A 3 15.69 -10.63 40.06
C LYS A 3 15.14 -9.72 38.95
N MET A 4 14.26 -10.27 38.10
CA MET A 4 13.25 -9.49 37.38
C MET A 4 11.87 -10.00 37.81
N ALA A 5 11.20 -9.22 38.65
CA ALA A 5 9.84 -9.46 39.11
C ALA A 5 8.88 -8.76 38.13
N CYS A 6 7.99 -9.51 37.51
CA CYS A 6 6.93 -8.97 36.68
C CYS A 6 5.68 -8.73 37.55
N VAL A 7 5.13 -7.52 37.46
CA VAL A 7 3.97 -7.03 38.21
C VAL A 7 2.68 -7.59 37.61
N LEU A 8 1.86 -8.24 38.45
CA LEU A 8 0.48 -8.63 38.16
C LEU A 8 -0.38 -8.27 39.38
N GLU A 9 -1.47 -7.53 39.18
CA GLU A 9 -2.56 -7.31 40.15
C GLU A 9 -3.92 -7.26 39.41
N PRO A 10 -5.07 -7.59 40.04
CA PRO A 10 -5.31 -8.43 41.23
C PRO A 10 -6.49 -9.45 40.97
N PRO A 11 -7.23 -10.02 41.96
CA PRO A 11 -7.23 -11.46 42.19
C PRO A 11 -8.61 -12.10 41.96
N LEU A 12 -8.81 -12.72 40.80
CA LEU A 12 -9.89 -13.69 40.62
C LEU A 12 -9.27 -15.01 40.15
N ARG A 13 -9.30 -16.01 41.07
CA ARG A 13 -9.04 -17.45 40.87
C ARG A 13 -7.60 -18.00 40.98
N MET A 14 -6.83 -17.63 42.01
CA MET A 14 -5.63 -18.42 42.36
C MET A 14 -5.95 -19.84 42.87
N SER A 15 -7.04 -20.03 43.64
CA SER A 15 -7.41 -21.34 44.19
C SER A 15 -7.87 -22.35 43.13
N VAL A 16 -8.60 -21.89 42.11
CA VAL A 16 -9.09 -22.74 41.02
C VAL A 16 -7.95 -23.10 40.05
N LEU A 17 -6.98 -22.19 39.82
CA LEU A 17 -5.78 -22.50 39.03
C LEU A 17 -4.89 -23.53 39.73
N SER A 18 -4.71 -23.43 41.06
CA SER A 18 -3.90 -24.40 41.82
C SER A 18 -4.52 -25.80 41.89
N GLU A 19 -5.83 -25.91 42.07
CA GLU A 19 -6.53 -27.22 42.12
C GLU A 19 -6.49 -27.94 40.75
N VAL A 20 -6.65 -27.20 39.66
CA VAL A 20 -6.64 -27.76 38.30
C VAL A 20 -5.22 -28.17 37.87
N THR A 21 -4.17 -27.48 38.34
CA THR A 21 -2.79 -27.94 38.12
C THR A 21 -2.44 -29.21 38.90
N ALA A 22 -3.06 -29.47 40.05
CA ALA A 22 -2.79 -30.67 40.85
C ALA A 22 -3.28 -31.95 40.16
N SER A 23 -4.45 -31.92 39.52
CA SER A 23 -5.00 -33.09 38.81
C SER A 23 -4.15 -33.52 37.60
N SER A 24 -3.44 -32.59 36.98
CA SER A 24 -2.65 -32.85 35.76
C SER A 24 -1.18 -33.18 36.05
N ARG A 25 -0.73 -33.04 37.30
CA ARG A 25 0.66 -33.25 37.72
C ARG A 25 1.14 -34.69 37.47
N HIS A 26 0.27 -35.67 37.68
CA HIS A 26 0.58 -37.08 37.51
C HIS A 26 1.05 -37.43 36.08
N TYR A 27 0.62 -36.69 35.05
CA TYR A 27 1.10 -36.89 33.68
C TYR A 27 2.56 -36.47 33.52
N VAL A 28 2.97 -35.39 34.19
CA VAL A 28 4.34 -34.89 34.14
C VAL A 28 5.25 -35.77 34.99
N ASP A 29 4.81 -36.20 36.17
CA ASP A 29 5.59 -37.07 37.07
C ASP A 29 5.99 -38.39 36.40
N ARG A 30 5.10 -38.99 35.61
CA ARG A 30 5.37 -40.21 34.82
C ARG A 30 6.50 -40.05 33.80
N LEU A 31 6.80 -38.82 33.35
CA LEU A 31 7.90 -38.56 32.41
C LEU A 31 9.30 -38.66 33.06
N PHE A 32 9.35 -38.75 34.39
CA PHE A 32 10.58 -38.86 35.18
C PHE A 32 10.78 -40.28 35.76
N ASP A 33 9.95 -41.26 35.39
CA ASP A 33 10.12 -42.64 35.82
C ASP A 33 11.48 -43.20 35.32
N PRO A 34 12.22 -43.97 36.13
CA PRO A 34 13.47 -44.59 35.71
C PRO A 34 13.29 -45.66 34.62
N ASP A 35 12.10 -46.24 34.47
CA ASP A 35 11.79 -47.25 33.46
C ASP A 35 11.38 -46.61 32.12
N PRO A 36 12.16 -46.77 31.04
CA PRO A 36 11.86 -46.19 29.73
C PRO A 36 10.49 -46.61 29.17
N GLN A 37 9.99 -47.81 29.48
CA GLN A 37 8.67 -48.25 29.02
C GLN A 37 7.54 -47.50 29.72
N LYS A 38 7.70 -47.21 31.02
CA LYS A 38 6.73 -46.40 31.77
C LYS A 38 6.75 -44.94 31.33
N VAL A 39 7.93 -44.41 31.00
CA VAL A 39 8.05 -43.07 30.41
C VAL A 39 7.32 -43.01 29.07
N LEU A 40 7.53 -43.99 28.18
CA LEU A 40 6.81 -44.08 26.91
C LEU A 40 5.29 -44.13 27.11
N GLN A 41 4.80 -45.00 28.00
CA GLN A 41 3.38 -45.06 28.34
C GLN A 41 2.88 -43.72 28.91
N GLY A 42 3.67 -43.05 29.75
CA GLY A 42 3.36 -41.73 30.29
C GLY A 42 3.21 -40.64 29.21
N VAL A 43 4.06 -40.65 28.18
CA VAL A 43 3.95 -39.75 27.02
C VAL A 43 2.69 -40.06 26.21
N ILE A 44 2.36 -41.33 25.99
CA ILE A 44 1.15 -41.76 25.28
C ILE A 44 -0.12 -41.33 26.05
N ASP A 45 -0.13 -41.50 27.38
CA ASP A 45 -1.23 -41.06 28.23
C ASP A 45 -1.39 -39.54 28.18
N MET A 46 -0.27 -38.80 28.19
CA MET A 46 -0.26 -37.34 28.04
C MET A 46 -0.82 -36.91 26.68
N LYS A 47 -0.42 -37.58 25.59
CA LYS A 47 -0.96 -37.35 24.24
C LYS A 47 -2.48 -37.43 24.24
N ASN A 48 -3.04 -38.49 24.79
CA ASN A 48 -4.48 -38.71 24.83
C ASN A 48 -5.20 -37.65 25.69
N ALA A 49 -4.56 -37.14 26.74
CA ALA A 49 -5.12 -36.12 27.61
C ALA A 49 -5.19 -34.72 26.97
N VAL A 50 -4.29 -34.39 26.03
CA VAL A 50 -4.22 -33.05 25.43
C VAL A 50 -5.06 -32.88 24.16
N ILE A 51 -5.53 -33.97 23.55
CA ILE A 51 -6.34 -33.91 22.32
C ILE A 51 -7.64 -33.17 22.62
N GLY A 52 -7.89 -32.10 21.87
CA GLY A 52 -9.12 -31.30 21.98
C GLY A 52 -9.27 -30.45 23.25
N ASN A 53 -8.32 -30.46 24.19
CA ASN A 53 -8.47 -29.78 25.48
C ASN A 53 -7.41 -28.67 25.71
N ASN A 54 -7.76 -27.44 25.36
CA ASN A 54 -6.84 -26.29 25.49
C ASN A 54 -6.46 -25.96 26.94
N LYS A 55 -7.36 -26.18 27.91
CA LYS A 55 -7.06 -25.98 29.34
C LYS A 55 -6.00 -26.96 29.81
N GLN A 56 -6.14 -28.23 29.44
CA GLN A 56 -5.15 -29.26 29.79
C GLN A 56 -3.79 -28.99 29.14
N LYS A 57 -3.77 -28.57 27.86
CA LYS A 57 -2.53 -28.14 27.19
C LYS A 57 -1.82 -27.04 27.97
N ALA A 58 -2.54 -25.99 28.35
CA ALA A 58 -1.97 -24.87 29.12
C ALA A 58 -1.43 -25.33 30.48
N ASN A 59 -2.17 -26.15 31.22
CA ASN A 59 -1.74 -26.67 32.52
C ASN A 59 -0.44 -27.47 32.42
N LEU A 60 -0.33 -28.39 31.44
CA LEU A 60 0.85 -29.23 31.29
C LEU A 60 2.10 -28.43 30.91
N ILE A 61 1.95 -27.35 30.11
CA ILE A 61 3.04 -26.43 29.82
C ILE A 61 3.54 -25.76 31.11
N VAL A 62 2.63 -25.21 31.92
CA VAL A 62 2.96 -24.55 33.20
C VAL A 62 3.62 -25.52 34.19
N LEU A 63 3.21 -26.79 34.16
CA LEU A 63 3.79 -27.85 35.00
C LEU A 63 5.18 -28.33 34.53
N GLY A 64 5.74 -27.78 33.45
CA GLY A 64 7.08 -28.12 32.97
C GLY A 64 7.15 -29.35 32.07
N ALA A 65 6.04 -29.74 31.41
CA ALA A 65 6.05 -30.85 30.45
C ALA A 65 6.98 -30.58 29.25
N VAL A 66 7.01 -29.34 28.73
CA VAL A 66 7.75 -28.99 27.50
C VAL A 66 9.26 -29.21 27.64
N PRO A 67 9.97 -28.66 28.66
CA PRO A 67 11.40 -28.92 28.84
C PRO A 67 11.74 -30.41 28.96
N ARG A 68 10.89 -31.19 29.64
CA ARG A 68 11.11 -32.63 29.81
C ARG A 68 10.93 -33.41 28.51
N LEU A 69 9.88 -33.10 27.75
CA LEU A 69 9.66 -33.72 26.42
C LEU A 69 10.79 -33.38 25.46
N LEU A 70 11.31 -32.15 25.49
CA LEU A 70 12.48 -31.74 24.69
C LEU A 70 13.74 -32.51 25.09
N TYR A 71 13.99 -32.66 26.39
CA TYR A 71 15.09 -33.49 26.87
C TYR A 71 14.99 -34.92 26.31
N LEU A 72 13.83 -35.57 26.46
CA LEU A 72 13.62 -36.96 25.98
C LEU A 72 13.77 -37.09 24.45
N LEU A 73 13.34 -36.08 23.69
CA LEU A 73 13.50 -36.00 22.24
C LEU A 73 14.98 -35.98 21.82
N GLN A 74 15.81 -35.23 22.55
CA GLN A 74 17.23 -35.01 22.22
C GLN A 74 18.17 -36.10 22.76
N GLN A 75 17.77 -36.86 23.78
CA GLN A 75 18.61 -37.92 24.35
C GLN A 75 18.92 -39.00 23.32
N GLU A 76 20.19 -39.38 23.21
CA GLU A 76 20.63 -40.48 22.33
C GLU A 76 20.09 -41.84 22.80
N THR A 77 19.96 -42.04 24.11
CA THR A 77 19.48 -43.28 24.72
C THR A 77 17.98 -43.52 24.57
N SER A 78 17.20 -42.49 24.20
CA SER A 78 15.76 -42.63 24.00
C SER A 78 15.47 -43.43 22.73
N SER A 79 14.52 -44.37 22.81
CA SER A 79 14.04 -45.10 21.64
C SER A 79 13.38 -44.16 20.63
N THR A 80 13.45 -44.52 19.35
CA THR A 80 12.81 -43.76 18.27
C THR A 80 11.30 -43.62 18.49
N GLU A 81 10.64 -44.66 19.02
CA GLU A 81 9.22 -44.62 19.38
C GLU A 81 8.93 -43.54 20.43
N LEU A 82 9.75 -43.46 21.50
CA LEU A 82 9.62 -42.43 22.52
C LEU A 82 9.83 -41.03 21.95
N LYS A 83 10.84 -40.85 21.09
CA LYS A 83 11.10 -39.57 20.42
C LYS A 83 9.92 -39.15 19.54
N THR A 84 9.34 -40.08 18.78
CA THR A 84 8.16 -39.86 17.95
C THR A 84 6.97 -39.41 18.78
N GLU A 85 6.67 -40.11 19.87
CA GLU A 85 5.57 -39.73 20.77
C GLU A 85 5.81 -38.36 21.44
N CYS A 86 7.05 -38.04 21.83
CA CYS A 86 7.40 -36.72 22.34
C CYS A 86 7.10 -35.61 21.30
N ALA A 87 7.54 -35.79 20.05
CA ALA A 87 7.24 -34.84 18.97
C ALA A 87 5.72 -34.70 18.71
N VAL A 88 4.96 -35.80 18.81
CA VAL A 88 3.49 -35.77 18.67
C VAL A 88 2.83 -34.95 19.77
N VAL A 89 3.26 -35.13 21.03
CA VAL A 89 2.73 -34.37 22.18
C VAL A 89 3.08 -32.89 22.04
N LEU A 90 4.33 -32.56 21.71
CA LEU A 90 4.75 -31.18 21.48
C LEU A 90 3.94 -30.50 20.36
N GLY A 91 3.68 -31.21 19.27
CA GLY A 91 2.79 -30.71 18.20
C GLY A 91 1.36 -30.49 18.68
N SER A 92 0.85 -31.38 19.56
CA SER A 92 -0.49 -31.25 20.13
C SER A 92 -0.63 -30.08 21.11
N LEU A 93 0.42 -29.82 21.89
CA LEU A 93 0.53 -28.63 22.75
C LEU A 93 0.58 -27.34 21.91
N SER A 94 1.23 -27.38 20.74
CA SER A 94 1.30 -26.26 19.79
C SER A 94 -0.05 -25.93 19.13
N MET A 95 -0.95 -26.91 18.99
CA MET A 95 -2.34 -26.68 18.50
C MET A 95 -3.27 -26.05 19.57
N GLY A 96 -2.71 -25.41 20.59
CA GLY A 96 -3.45 -24.73 21.67
C GLY A 96 -3.80 -23.28 21.33
N THR A 97 -3.69 -22.41 22.33
CA THR A 97 -3.75 -20.94 22.15
C THR A 97 -2.40 -20.40 21.65
N GLU A 98 -2.38 -19.15 21.18
CA GLU A 98 -1.13 -18.45 20.84
C GLU A 98 -0.13 -18.41 22.00
N ASN A 99 -0.61 -18.31 23.25
CA ASN A 99 0.23 -18.39 24.45
C ASN A 99 0.89 -19.76 24.62
N ASN A 100 0.23 -20.84 24.19
CA ASN A 100 0.85 -22.17 24.21
C ASN A 100 2.04 -22.18 23.25
N VAL A 101 1.86 -21.71 22.01
CA VAL A 101 2.95 -21.65 21.01
C VAL A 101 4.11 -20.80 21.52
N LYS A 102 3.82 -19.60 22.07
CA LYS A 102 4.84 -18.73 22.66
C LYS A 102 5.66 -19.43 23.75
N SER A 103 5.00 -20.13 24.67
CA SER A 103 5.68 -20.88 25.73
C SER A 103 6.57 -22.00 25.19
N LEU A 104 6.19 -22.64 24.08
CA LEU A 104 6.99 -23.66 23.41
C LEU A 104 8.21 -23.04 22.70
N LEU A 105 8.05 -21.85 22.09
CA LEU A 105 9.14 -21.08 21.50
C LEU A 105 10.15 -20.65 22.56
N ASP A 106 9.70 -20.19 23.73
CA ASP A 106 10.56 -19.83 24.86
C ASP A 106 11.42 -21.01 25.35
N CYS A 107 10.96 -22.25 25.10
CA CYS A 107 11.72 -23.48 25.39
C CYS A 107 12.68 -23.91 24.25
N ASN A 108 12.84 -23.12 23.18
CA ASN A 108 13.67 -23.43 22.01
C ASN A 108 13.31 -24.75 21.31
N ILE A 109 12.01 -24.96 21.07
CA ILE A 109 11.51 -26.18 20.41
C ILE A 109 11.99 -26.35 18.95
N ILE A 110 12.14 -25.25 18.19
CA ILE A 110 12.42 -25.31 16.74
C ILE A 110 13.77 -26.00 16.46
N PRO A 111 14.90 -25.58 17.06
CA PRO A 111 16.18 -26.27 16.86
C PRO A 111 16.13 -27.77 17.19
N ALA A 112 15.44 -28.16 18.26
CA ALA A 112 15.31 -29.56 18.66
C ALA A 112 14.55 -30.40 17.62
N LEU A 113 13.48 -29.85 17.04
CA LEU A 113 12.72 -30.51 15.98
C LEU A 113 13.49 -30.57 14.67
N LEU A 114 14.22 -29.51 14.30
CA LEU A 114 15.07 -29.49 13.11
C LEU A 114 16.18 -30.55 13.22
N GLN A 115 16.81 -30.70 14.39
CA GLN A 115 17.75 -31.78 14.65
C GLN A 115 17.10 -33.17 14.49
N GLY A 116 15.85 -33.32 14.92
CA GLY A 116 15.07 -34.56 14.73
C GLY A 116 14.88 -34.96 13.27
N LEU A 117 14.92 -34.00 12.34
CA LEU A 117 14.82 -34.27 10.89
C LEU A 117 16.04 -34.97 10.31
N LEU A 118 17.17 -35.04 11.03
CA LEU A 118 18.38 -35.75 10.61
C LEU A 118 18.29 -37.27 10.85
N SER A 119 17.23 -37.75 11.50
CA SER A 119 16.98 -39.18 11.71
C SER A 119 16.77 -39.94 10.39
N SER A 120 17.03 -41.25 10.39
CA SER A 120 16.65 -42.15 9.29
C SER A 120 15.22 -42.66 9.38
N ASP A 121 14.59 -42.55 10.55
CA ASP A 121 13.23 -43.06 10.80
C ASP A 121 12.15 -42.12 10.27
N LEU A 122 11.37 -42.60 9.30
CA LEU A 122 10.37 -41.79 8.61
C LEU A 122 9.25 -41.32 9.55
N GLN A 123 8.81 -42.16 10.48
CA GLN A 123 7.69 -41.86 11.37
C GLN A 123 8.05 -40.73 12.34
N PHE A 124 9.30 -40.73 12.84
CA PHE A 124 9.85 -39.67 13.65
C PHE A 124 10.02 -38.36 12.86
N ILE A 125 10.58 -38.43 11.64
CA ILE A 125 10.71 -37.27 10.75
C ILE A 125 9.35 -36.62 10.50
N GLU A 126 8.32 -37.42 10.18
CA GLU A 126 6.96 -36.93 9.95
C GLU A 126 6.34 -36.30 11.20
N ALA A 127 6.60 -36.84 12.39
CA ALA A 127 6.16 -36.24 13.65
C ALA A 127 6.82 -34.88 13.89
N CYS A 128 8.12 -34.76 13.64
CA CYS A 128 8.87 -33.51 13.72
C CYS A 128 8.37 -32.48 12.70
N LEU A 129 8.21 -32.86 11.42
CA LEU A 129 7.67 -31.98 10.37
C LEU A 129 6.24 -31.51 10.69
N ARG A 130 5.38 -32.40 11.19
CA ARG A 130 4.01 -32.04 11.58
C ARG A 130 4.01 -31.03 12.73
N CYS A 131 4.91 -31.17 13.70
CA CYS A 131 5.09 -30.22 14.78
C CYS A 131 5.62 -28.88 14.27
N LEU A 132 6.70 -28.89 13.48
CA LEU A 132 7.27 -27.68 12.86
C LEU A 132 6.23 -26.92 12.03
N ARG A 133 5.45 -27.63 11.20
CA ARG A 133 4.34 -27.04 10.45
C ARG A 133 3.37 -26.33 11.37
N THR A 134 2.97 -26.95 12.47
CA THR A 134 2.01 -26.36 13.42
C THR A 134 2.56 -25.10 14.06
N VAL A 135 3.84 -25.12 14.46
CA VAL A 135 4.51 -23.96 15.06
C VAL A 135 4.64 -22.83 14.04
N PHE A 136 5.16 -23.09 12.83
CA PHE A 136 5.37 -22.07 11.80
C PHE A 136 4.09 -21.53 11.17
N THR A 137 2.97 -22.26 11.21
CA THR A 137 1.66 -21.73 10.78
C THR A 137 1.06 -20.75 11.81
N SER A 138 1.54 -20.72 13.04
CA SER A 138 1.06 -19.79 14.07
C SER A 138 1.50 -18.34 13.78
N PRO A 139 0.63 -17.32 13.95
CA PRO A 139 0.98 -15.93 13.69
C PRO A 139 2.00 -15.36 14.68
N VAL A 140 2.21 -16.00 15.84
CA VAL A 140 3.16 -15.56 16.87
C VAL A 140 4.58 -16.09 16.66
N THR A 141 4.78 -16.99 15.70
CA THR A 141 6.10 -17.55 15.41
C THR A 141 6.87 -16.63 14.45
N PRO A 142 8.06 -16.13 14.82
CA PRO A 142 8.90 -15.37 13.91
C PRO A 142 9.35 -16.25 12.74
N VAL A 143 9.04 -15.83 11.51
CA VAL A 143 9.31 -16.62 10.31
C VAL A 143 10.81 -16.66 9.97
N GLU A 144 11.58 -15.70 10.48
CA GLU A 144 13.03 -15.57 10.33
C GLU A 144 13.78 -16.77 10.92
N LEU A 145 13.17 -17.46 11.88
CA LEU A 145 13.73 -18.67 12.50
C LEU A 145 13.90 -19.82 11.49
N LEU A 146 13.11 -19.87 10.42
CA LEU A 146 13.29 -20.85 9.35
C LEU A 146 14.57 -20.57 8.53
N TYR A 147 14.96 -19.30 8.42
CA TYR A 147 16.02 -18.82 7.54
C TYR A 147 17.35 -18.55 8.27
N THR A 148 17.40 -18.80 9.58
CA THR A 148 18.59 -18.54 10.41
C THR A 148 19.76 -19.48 10.05
N ASP A 149 19.46 -20.74 9.77
CA ASP A 149 20.44 -21.74 9.34
C ASP A 149 20.22 -22.08 7.86
N ALA A 150 21.22 -21.75 7.04
CA ALA A 150 21.18 -21.95 5.59
C ALA A 150 21.04 -23.41 5.18
N SER A 151 21.34 -24.37 6.06
CA SER A 151 21.21 -25.80 5.78
C SER A 151 19.77 -26.32 5.86
N VAL A 152 18.87 -25.58 6.54
CA VAL A 152 17.50 -26.01 6.81
C VAL A 152 16.68 -26.17 5.54
N ILE A 153 16.71 -25.17 4.64
CA ILE A 153 15.93 -25.21 3.39
C ILE A 153 16.40 -26.37 2.48
N PRO A 154 17.71 -26.54 2.18
CA PRO A 154 18.21 -27.72 1.47
C PRO A 154 17.77 -29.04 2.11
N HIS A 155 17.85 -29.16 3.44
CA HIS A 155 17.48 -30.39 4.14
C HIS A 155 15.99 -30.70 4.00
N LEU A 156 15.13 -29.71 4.20
CA LEU A 156 13.69 -29.86 3.98
C LEU A 156 13.37 -30.26 2.54
N MET A 157 14.11 -29.76 1.55
CA MET A 157 13.91 -30.15 0.16
C MET A 157 14.24 -31.63 -0.10
N LEU A 158 15.31 -32.16 0.51
CA LEU A 158 15.65 -33.59 0.39
C LEU A 158 14.53 -34.49 0.94
N LEU A 159 13.84 -34.02 1.99
CA LEU A 159 12.75 -34.76 2.63
C LEU A 159 11.45 -34.81 1.79
N LEU A 160 11.28 -33.96 0.78
CA LEU A 160 10.09 -33.98 -0.10
C LEU A 160 9.90 -35.33 -0.81
N SER A 161 10.99 -36.05 -1.08
CA SER A 161 10.96 -37.36 -1.74
C SER A 161 10.55 -38.51 -0.83
N ARG A 162 10.48 -38.28 0.50
CA ARG A 162 10.36 -39.35 1.50
C ARG A 162 8.93 -39.81 1.76
N SER A 163 7.95 -38.90 1.71
CA SER A 163 6.54 -39.24 1.85
C SER A 163 5.58 -38.12 1.41
N ILE A 164 4.32 -38.46 1.18
CA ILE A 164 3.25 -37.49 0.89
C ILE A 164 3.00 -36.53 2.07
N TYR A 165 3.25 -36.97 3.30
CA TYR A 165 3.10 -36.13 4.49
C TYR A 165 4.23 -35.11 4.58
N ALA A 166 5.47 -35.51 4.25
CA ALA A 166 6.59 -34.59 4.16
C ALA A 166 6.31 -33.50 3.12
N GLN A 167 5.84 -33.87 1.93
CA GLN A 167 5.42 -32.94 0.88
C GLN A 167 4.37 -31.93 1.38
N GLU A 168 3.29 -32.42 2.01
CA GLU A 168 2.24 -31.57 2.56
C GLU A 168 2.79 -30.57 3.60
N TYR A 169 3.52 -31.06 4.60
CA TYR A 169 3.99 -30.23 5.71
C TYR A 169 5.05 -29.22 5.28
N ILE A 170 6.00 -29.60 4.43
CA ILE A 170 7.07 -28.73 3.95
C ILE A 170 6.50 -27.60 3.08
N CYS A 171 5.62 -27.92 2.12
CA CYS A 171 4.96 -26.89 1.32
C CYS A 171 4.14 -25.93 2.19
N GLN A 172 3.49 -26.43 3.24
CA GLN A 172 2.76 -25.58 4.17
C GLN A 172 3.68 -24.68 5.00
N ILE A 173 4.83 -25.18 5.48
CA ILE A 173 5.85 -24.38 6.17
C ILE A 173 6.33 -23.24 5.26
N TYR A 174 6.73 -23.56 4.02
CA TYR A 174 7.18 -22.55 3.05
C TYR A 174 6.10 -21.53 2.72
N ALA A 175 4.85 -21.96 2.50
CA ALA A 175 3.74 -21.06 2.23
C ALA A 175 3.48 -20.07 3.38
N HIS A 176 3.72 -20.46 4.64
CA HIS A 176 3.51 -19.58 5.79
C HIS A 176 4.72 -18.70 6.11
N CYS A 177 5.95 -19.21 5.92
CA CYS A 177 7.17 -18.49 6.25
C CYS A 177 7.61 -17.50 5.15
N CYS A 178 7.16 -17.70 3.92
CA CYS A 178 7.39 -16.75 2.83
C CYS A 178 6.45 -15.53 2.98
N LYS A 179 6.99 -14.41 3.48
CA LYS A 179 6.23 -13.18 3.78
C LYS A 179 6.62 -11.96 2.93
N GLY A 180 7.75 -12.02 2.24
CA GLY A 180 8.22 -10.90 1.42
C GLY A 180 9.34 -11.30 0.44
N PRO A 181 9.84 -10.33 -0.35
CA PRO A 181 10.79 -10.57 -1.44
C PRO A 181 12.08 -11.30 -1.05
N ASP A 182 12.60 -11.03 0.15
CA ASP A 182 13.83 -11.67 0.63
C ASP A 182 13.62 -13.18 0.86
N HIS A 183 12.51 -13.55 1.49
CA HIS A 183 12.17 -14.96 1.72
C HIS A 183 11.92 -15.70 0.41
N GLN A 184 11.25 -15.05 -0.55
CA GLN A 184 11.03 -15.60 -1.88
C GLN A 184 12.36 -15.86 -2.59
N THR A 185 13.29 -14.90 -2.52
CA THR A 185 14.62 -15.01 -3.12
C THR A 185 15.44 -16.12 -2.48
N ILE A 186 15.39 -16.27 -1.15
CA ILE A 186 16.06 -17.37 -0.44
C ILE A 186 15.50 -18.72 -0.89
N LEU A 187 14.18 -18.90 -0.89
CA LEU A 187 13.55 -20.15 -1.32
C LEU A 187 13.84 -20.44 -2.81
N PHE A 188 13.82 -19.40 -3.64
CA PHE A 188 14.15 -19.48 -5.06
C PHE A 188 15.59 -19.95 -5.29
N ASN A 189 16.57 -19.33 -4.63
CA ASN A 189 17.99 -19.65 -4.78
C ASN A 189 18.32 -21.08 -4.34
N HIS A 190 17.57 -21.63 -3.38
CA HIS A 190 17.72 -23.02 -2.98
C HIS A 190 17.02 -24.01 -3.92
N GLY A 191 16.31 -23.55 -4.95
CA GLY A 191 15.67 -24.41 -5.95
C GLY A 191 14.29 -24.95 -5.53
N VAL A 192 13.62 -24.29 -4.58
CA VAL A 192 12.30 -24.74 -4.08
C VAL A 192 11.29 -24.84 -5.22
N VAL A 193 11.28 -23.87 -6.15
CA VAL A 193 10.39 -23.82 -7.31
C VAL A 193 10.44 -25.11 -8.12
N GLN A 194 11.65 -25.55 -8.52
CA GLN A 194 11.84 -26.74 -9.35
C GLN A 194 11.44 -28.02 -8.60
N ASN A 195 11.71 -28.07 -7.29
CA ASN A 195 11.45 -29.25 -6.48
C ASN A 195 9.98 -29.43 -6.11
N ILE A 196 9.19 -28.37 -6.02
CA ILE A 196 7.74 -28.48 -5.70
C ILE A 196 6.82 -28.40 -6.92
N ALA A 197 7.33 -28.06 -8.11
CA ALA A 197 6.51 -27.89 -9.31
C ALA A 197 5.71 -29.15 -9.67
N HIS A 198 6.35 -30.32 -9.66
CA HIS A 198 5.69 -31.61 -9.92
C HIS A 198 4.60 -31.96 -8.89
N LEU A 199 4.62 -31.35 -7.70
CA LEU A 199 3.59 -31.58 -6.68
C LEU A 199 2.24 -30.98 -7.08
N LEU A 200 2.20 -30.05 -8.05
CA LEU A 200 0.96 -29.51 -8.62
C LEU A 200 0.14 -30.56 -9.40
N THR A 201 0.77 -31.64 -9.85
CA THR A 201 0.10 -32.75 -10.53
C THR A 201 -0.09 -33.98 -9.61
N SER A 202 0.29 -33.87 -8.33
CA SER A 202 0.13 -34.94 -7.33
C SER A 202 -1.30 -35.45 -7.25
N VAL A 203 -1.47 -36.77 -7.08
CA VAL A 203 -2.77 -37.42 -6.86
C VAL A 203 -3.41 -37.01 -5.53
N SER A 204 -2.61 -36.59 -4.55
CA SER A 204 -3.09 -36.10 -3.26
C SER A 204 -3.55 -34.65 -3.37
N TYR A 205 -4.85 -34.41 -3.18
CA TYR A 205 -5.41 -33.06 -3.14
C TYR A 205 -4.71 -32.18 -2.10
N LYS A 206 -4.39 -32.72 -0.92
CA LYS A 206 -3.73 -31.95 0.15
C LYS A 206 -2.35 -31.44 -0.29
N VAL A 207 -1.52 -32.33 -0.85
CA VAL A 207 -0.19 -31.97 -1.38
C VAL A 207 -0.32 -30.91 -2.47
N ARG A 208 -1.22 -31.14 -3.43
CA ARG A 208 -1.47 -30.21 -4.53
C ARG A 208 -1.86 -28.82 -4.04
N MET A 209 -2.75 -28.74 -3.05
CA MET A 209 -3.18 -27.47 -2.48
C MET A 209 -2.07 -26.74 -1.73
N GLN A 210 -1.24 -27.43 -0.95
CA GLN A 210 -0.14 -26.78 -0.25
C GLN A 210 0.95 -26.30 -1.22
N ALA A 211 1.24 -27.09 -2.26
CA ALA A 211 2.13 -26.64 -3.34
C ALA A 211 1.59 -25.38 -4.02
N LEU A 212 0.30 -25.36 -4.37
CA LEU A 212 -0.35 -24.20 -4.99
C LEU A 212 -0.31 -22.96 -4.10
N LYS A 213 -0.55 -23.09 -2.79
CA LYS A 213 -0.41 -21.99 -1.82
C LYS A 213 1.03 -21.47 -1.74
N CYS A 214 2.02 -22.37 -1.79
CA CYS A 214 3.43 -21.99 -1.83
C CYS A 214 3.75 -21.20 -3.11
N PHE A 215 3.24 -21.61 -4.28
CA PHE A 215 3.40 -20.85 -5.51
C PHE A 215 2.73 -19.48 -5.45
N SER A 216 1.57 -19.37 -4.80
CA SER A 216 0.89 -18.08 -4.63
C SER A 216 1.77 -17.08 -3.87
N VAL A 217 2.40 -17.48 -2.77
CA VAL A 217 3.28 -16.56 -2.02
C VAL A 217 4.61 -16.31 -2.73
N LEU A 218 5.12 -17.25 -3.54
CA LEU A 218 6.32 -17.04 -4.36
C LEU A 218 6.09 -16.08 -5.53
N ALA A 219 4.87 -16.02 -6.08
CA ALA A 219 4.52 -15.15 -7.20
C ALA A 219 4.23 -13.69 -6.78
N PHE A 220 4.02 -13.43 -5.48
CA PHE A 220 3.54 -12.14 -5.01
C PHE A 220 4.64 -11.06 -5.02
N ASP A 221 4.47 -10.03 -5.85
CA ASP A 221 5.27 -8.80 -5.83
C ASP A 221 6.80 -9.01 -5.95
N ASN A 222 7.21 -9.96 -6.79
CA ASN A 222 8.61 -10.23 -7.09
C ASN A 222 8.81 -10.59 -8.57
N PRO A 223 9.21 -9.62 -9.41
CA PRO A 223 9.37 -9.82 -10.85
C PRO A 223 10.35 -10.92 -11.22
N GLN A 224 11.46 -11.07 -10.49
CA GLN A 224 12.49 -12.07 -10.79
C GLN A 224 11.97 -13.50 -10.58
N VAL A 225 11.40 -13.76 -9.41
CA VAL A 225 10.86 -15.09 -9.08
C VAL A 225 9.69 -15.40 -10.00
N SER A 226 8.76 -14.45 -10.17
CA SER A 226 7.59 -14.61 -11.02
C SER A 226 7.94 -14.87 -12.49
N MET A 227 8.95 -14.21 -13.06
CA MET A 227 9.41 -14.50 -14.42
C MET A 227 9.93 -15.92 -14.57
N THR A 228 10.59 -16.46 -13.54
CA THR A 228 11.02 -17.85 -13.57
C THR A 228 9.82 -18.79 -13.49
N LEU A 229 8.85 -18.51 -12.60
CA LEU A 229 7.62 -19.31 -12.49
C LEU A 229 6.88 -19.43 -13.83
N ALA A 230 6.81 -18.36 -14.62
CA ALA A 230 6.16 -18.37 -15.94
C ALA A 230 6.78 -19.37 -16.92
N ASN A 231 8.06 -19.72 -16.75
CA ASN A 231 8.83 -20.58 -17.65
C ASN A 231 9.03 -22.01 -17.12
N VAL A 232 8.56 -22.33 -15.92
CA VAL A 232 8.68 -23.68 -15.35
C VAL A 232 7.72 -24.63 -16.07
N LEU A 233 8.26 -25.76 -16.52
CA LEU A 233 7.54 -26.84 -17.17
C LEU A 233 7.28 -27.99 -16.18
N VAL A 234 6.04 -28.47 -16.15
CA VAL A 234 5.65 -29.71 -15.46
C VAL A 234 4.88 -30.55 -16.46
N ASP A 235 5.36 -31.78 -16.70
CA ASP A 235 4.76 -32.71 -17.68
C ASP A 235 4.55 -32.09 -19.07
N GLY A 236 5.45 -31.17 -19.48
CA GLY A 236 5.40 -30.47 -20.77
C GLY A 236 4.51 -29.22 -20.82
N GLU A 237 3.88 -28.83 -19.70
CA GLU A 237 3.02 -27.65 -19.61
C GLU A 237 3.63 -26.57 -18.72
N LEU A 238 3.43 -25.31 -19.10
CA LEU A 238 3.89 -24.16 -18.32
C LEU A 238 3.00 -23.97 -17.07
N LEU A 239 3.58 -23.49 -15.97
CA LEU A 239 2.81 -23.23 -14.74
C LEU A 239 1.54 -22.38 -14.94
N PRO A 240 1.54 -21.29 -15.75
CA PRO A 240 0.31 -20.56 -16.04
C PRO A 240 -0.81 -21.42 -16.64
N GLN A 241 -0.47 -22.40 -17.48
CA GLN A 241 -1.43 -23.31 -18.10
C GLN A 241 -2.01 -24.28 -17.06
N ILE A 242 -1.17 -24.76 -16.14
CA ILE A 242 -1.58 -25.62 -15.02
C ILE A 242 -2.50 -24.87 -14.07
N PHE A 243 -2.14 -23.65 -13.67
CA PHE A 243 -3.01 -22.80 -12.85
C PHE A 243 -4.33 -22.52 -13.58
N ALA A 244 -4.29 -22.25 -14.88
CA ALA A 244 -5.50 -22.04 -15.68
C ALA A 244 -6.43 -23.26 -15.72
N LYS A 245 -5.91 -24.49 -15.65
CA LYS A 245 -6.72 -25.72 -15.51
C LYS A 245 -7.33 -25.85 -14.12
N MET A 246 -6.64 -25.36 -13.09
CA MET A 246 -7.13 -25.34 -11.70
C MET A 246 -8.28 -24.34 -11.48
N LEU A 247 -8.54 -23.43 -12.42
CA LEU A 247 -9.68 -22.50 -12.41
C LEU A 247 -11.01 -23.10 -12.87
N GLN A 248 -11.00 -24.33 -13.42
CA GLN A 248 -12.20 -24.94 -13.97
C GLN A 248 -13.30 -25.14 -12.92
N ARG A 249 -14.57 -25.07 -13.36
CA ARG A 249 -15.74 -25.06 -12.44
C ARG A 249 -15.92 -26.35 -11.64
N ASP A 250 -15.40 -27.47 -12.14
CA ASP A 250 -15.42 -28.78 -11.48
C ASP A 250 -14.37 -28.91 -10.35
N LYS A 251 -13.46 -27.95 -10.21
CA LYS A 251 -12.45 -27.94 -9.14
C LYS A 251 -13.00 -27.39 -7.82
N PRO A 252 -12.41 -27.72 -6.66
CA PRO A 252 -12.77 -27.08 -5.39
C PRO A 252 -12.55 -25.56 -5.41
N ILE A 253 -13.40 -24.80 -4.71
CA ILE A 253 -13.35 -23.33 -4.69
C ILE A 253 -12.01 -22.79 -4.20
N GLU A 254 -11.44 -23.40 -3.16
CA GLU A 254 -10.13 -23.04 -2.64
C GLU A 254 -9.02 -23.16 -3.71
N MET A 255 -9.10 -24.19 -4.55
CA MET A 255 -8.15 -24.42 -5.65
C MET A 255 -8.31 -23.34 -6.72
N GLN A 256 -9.55 -23.06 -7.13
CA GLN A 256 -9.84 -22.03 -8.12
C GLN A 256 -9.34 -20.65 -7.67
N LEU A 257 -9.60 -20.30 -6.42
CA LEU A 257 -9.20 -19.00 -5.85
C LEU A 257 -7.69 -18.88 -5.70
N THR A 258 -7.01 -19.92 -5.17
CA THR A 258 -5.55 -19.89 -5.02
C THR A 258 -4.83 -19.87 -6.38
N ALA A 259 -5.34 -20.61 -7.37
CA ALA A 259 -4.81 -20.56 -8.74
C ALA A 259 -5.03 -19.19 -9.40
N ALA A 260 -6.19 -18.56 -9.15
CA ALA A 260 -6.46 -17.21 -9.64
C ALA A 260 -5.50 -16.20 -9.01
N LYS A 261 -5.14 -16.35 -7.73
CA LYS A 261 -4.12 -15.54 -7.07
C LYS A 261 -2.74 -15.72 -7.69
N CYS A 262 -2.30 -16.94 -7.97
CA CYS A 262 -1.03 -17.18 -8.67
C CYS A 262 -0.98 -16.41 -10.00
N LEU A 263 -2.00 -16.57 -10.85
CA LEU A 263 -2.07 -15.89 -12.15
C LEU A 263 -2.17 -14.37 -12.02
N THR A 264 -2.93 -13.89 -11.04
CA THR A 264 -3.06 -12.46 -10.74
C THR A 264 -1.72 -11.87 -10.33
N TYR A 265 -1.00 -12.52 -9.43
CA TYR A 265 0.29 -12.05 -8.94
C TYR A 265 1.35 -12.11 -10.04
N MET A 266 1.36 -13.18 -10.84
CA MET A 266 2.26 -13.27 -12.00
C MET A 266 1.99 -12.19 -13.05
N CYS A 267 0.71 -11.83 -13.26
CA CYS A 267 0.34 -10.73 -14.14
C CYS A 267 0.82 -9.39 -13.59
N ARG A 268 0.57 -9.12 -12.30
CA ARG A 268 0.98 -7.87 -11.63
C ARG A 268 2.49 -7.71 -11.52
N ALA A 269 3.24 -8.81 -11.44
CA ALA A 269 4.71 -8.84 -11.49
C ALA A 269 5.28 -8.71 -12.91
N GLY A 270 4.43 -8.59 -13.95
CA GLY A 270 4.84 -8.42 -15.34
C GLY A 270 5.21 -9.71 -16.08
N SER A 271 5.00 -10.88 -15.47
CA SER A 271 5.37 -12.18 -16.05
C SER A 271 4.31 -12.76 -16.98
N ILE A 272 3.08 -12.30 -16.86
CA ILE A 272 1.97 -12.60 -17.78
C ILE A 272 1.37 -11.27 -18.21
N ARG A 273 1.14 -11.10 -19.51
CA ARG A 273 0.52 -9.88 -20.03
C ARG A 273 -0.95 -9.80 -19.61
N THR A 274 -1.47 -8.60 -19.44
CA THR A 274 -2.88 -8.38 -19.07
C THR A 274 -3.86 -8.85 -20.16
N ASP A 275 -3.43 -8.85 -21.43
CA ASP A 275 -4.18 -9.34 -22.59
C ASP A 275 -4.11 -10.86 -22.81
N ASP A 276 -3.39 -11.60 -21.97
CA ASP A 276 -3.28 -13.06 -22.09
C ASP A 276 -4.63 -13.75 -21.82
N ASN A 277 -4.95 -14.76 -22.63
CA ASN A 277 -6.18 -15.55 -22.52
C ASN A 277 -6.38 -16.18 -21.13
N CYS A 278 -5.30 -16.53 -20.42
CA CYS A 278 -5.37 -17.04 -19.05
C CYS A 278 -5.86 -15.98 -18.07
N ILE A 279 -5.59 -14.70 -18.33
CA ILE A 279 -6.06 -13.59 -17.50
C ILE A 279 -7.49 -13.22 -17.90
N VAL A 280 -7.68 -12.82 -19.15
CA VAL A 280 -8.95 -12.24 -19.64
C VAL A 280 -10.08 -13.27 -19.66
N LEU A 281 -9.84 -14.49 -20.14
CA LEU A 281 -10.89 -15.48 -20.37
C LEU A 281 -11.06 -16.47 -19.21
N LYS A 282 -10.11 -16.53 -18.26
CA LYS A 282 -10.14 -17.50 -17.17
C LYS A 282 -10.05 -16.86 -15.78
N THR A 283 -8.99 -16.11 -15.51
CA THR A 283 -8.73 -15.56 -14.16
C THR A 283 -9.78 -14.52 -13.77
N LEU A 284 -10.00 -13.51 -14.61
CA LEU A 284 -10.97 -12.45 -14.33
C LEU A 284 -12.40 -13.00 -14.16
N PRO A 285 -12.96 -13.81 -15.09
CA PRO A 285 -14.29 -14.40 -14.90
C PRO A 285 -14.40 -15.32 -13.68
N CYS A 286 -13.30 -16.01 -13.34
CA CYS A 286 -13.26 -16.83 -12.11
C CYS A 286 -13.43 -15.96 -10.86
N LEU A 287 -12.65 -14.87 -10.76
CA LEU A 287 -12.69 -13.95 -9.61
C LEU A 287 -14.02 -13.19 -9.51
N VAL A 288 -14.60 -12.76 -10.64
CA VAL A 288 -15.95 -12.17 -10.67
C VAL A 288 -16.98 -13.16 -10.10
N ARG A 289 -16.92 -14.43 -10.50
CA ARG A 289 -17.79 -15.48 -9.95
C ARG A 289 -17.54 -15.77 -8.46
N MET A 290 -16.33 -15.55 -7.95
CA MET A 290 -16.06 -15.67 -6.51
C MET A 290 -16.77 -14.57 -5.70
N CYS A 291 -17.11 -13.45 -6.34
CA CYS A 291 -17.82 -12.34 -5.70
C CYS A 291 -19.33 -12.58 -5.50
N SER A 292 -19.89 -13.65 -6.06
CA SER A 292 -21.34 -13.88 -6.06
C SER A 292 -21.90 -14.23 -4.68
N LYS A 293 -23.18 -13.92 -4.46
CA LYS A 293 -23.90 -14.21 -3.20
C LYS A 293 -24.02 -15.70 -2.85
N GLU A 294 -23.76 -16.59 -3.81
CA GLU A 294 -23.77 -18.05 -3.62
C GLU A 294 -22.50 -18.56 -2.92
N ARG A 295 -21.49 -17.71 -2.77
CA ARG A 295 -20.22 -18.04 -2.13
C ARG A 295 -20.22 -17.71 -0.64
N LEU A 296 -19.37 -18.43 0.09
CA LEU A 296 -19.06 -18.12 1.48
C LEU A 296 -18.46 -16.70 1.59
N LEU A 297 -18.62 -16.06 2.74
CA LEU A 297 -18.24 -14.67 2.94
C LEU A 297 -16.72 -14.48 2.74
N GLU A 298 -15.92 -15.42 3.20
CA GLU A 298 -14.46 -15.42 3.08
C GLU A 298 -14.02 -15.48 1.62
N VAL A 299 -14.68 -16.33 0.83
CA VAL A 299 -14.43 -16.48 -0.62
C VAL A 299 -14.79 -15.20 -1.37
N ARG A 300 -15.89 -14.55 -0.97
CA ARG A 300 -16.34 -13.28 -1.54
C ARG A 300 -15.33 -12.16 -1.29
N VAL A 301 -14.86 -12.04 -0.05
CA VAL A 301 -13.82 -11.08 0.33
C VAL A 301 -12.55 -11.32 -0.48
N GLU A 302 -12.00 -12.53 -0.43
CA GLU A 302 -10.73 -12.84 -1.08
C GLU A 302 -10.83 -12.76 -2.62
N GLY A 303 -11.97 -13.14 -3.20
CA GLY A 303 -12.26 -12.98 -4.62
C GLY A 303 -12.28 -11.52 -5.05
N ALA A 304 -12.98 -10.66 -4.30
CA ALA A 304 -13.09 -9.23 -4.59
C ALA A 304 -11.75 -8.50 -4.39
N GLU A 305 -11.00 -8.81 -3.34
CA GLU A 305 -9.67 -8.21 -3.12
C GLU A 305 -8.65 -8.64 -4.18
N THR A 306 -8.65 -9.92 -4.57
CA THR A 306 -7.77 -10.41 -5.64
C THR A 306 -8.13 -9.78 -6.98
N LEU A 307 -9.43 -9.64 -7.28
CA LEU A 307 -9.88 -8.96 -8.50
C LEU A 307 -9.48 -7.48 -8.49
N ALA A 308 -9.66 -6.79 -7.36
CA ALA A 308 -9.27 -5.39 -7.22
C ALA A 308 -7.78 -5.20 -7.51
N TYR A 309 -6.93 -6.11 -7.01
CA TYR A 309 -5.48 -6.08 -7.26
C TYR A 309 -5.12 -6.38 -8.72
N LEU A 310 -5.85 -7.30 -9.39
CA LEU A 310 -5.63 -7.66 -10.79
C LEU A 310 -5.88 -6.46 -11.73
N ILE A 311 -7.00 -5.78 -11.56
CA ILE A 311 -7.50 -4.79 -12.53
C ILE A 311 -6.99 -3.36 -12.28
N GLU A 312 -6.50 -3.05 -11.08
CA GLU A 312 -6.10 -1.69 -10.68
C GLU A 312 -5.24 -0.93 -11.70
N PRO A 313 -4.20 -1.52 -12.33
CA PRO A 313 -3.34 -0.79 -13.27
C PRO A 313 -3.87 -0.76 -14.72
N ASP A 314 -4.85 -1.60 -15.08
CA ASP A 314 -5.18 -1.88 -16.49
C ASP A 314 -6.63 -1.50 -16.83
N VAL A 315 -6.77 -0.51 -17.71
CA VAL A 315 -8.08 0.06 -18.09
C VAL A 315 -8.95 -0.95 -18.84
N GLU A 316 -8.36 -1.83 -19.67
CA GLU A 316 -9.12 -2.83 -20.41
C GLU A 316 -9.67 -3.92 -19.48
N LEU A 317 -8.86 -4.39 -18.52
CA LEU A 317 -9.35 -5.30 -17.48
C LEU A 317 -10.46 -4.67 -16.62
N GLN A 318 -10.37 -3.38 -16.31
CA GLN A 318 -11.44 -2.64 -15.62
C GLN A 318 -12.73 -2.63 -16.45
N ARG A 319 -12.63 -2.33 -17.75
CA ARG A 319 -13.77 -2.35 -18.69
C ARG A 319 -14.43 -3.72 -18.74
N ILE A 320 -13.64 -4.78 -18.95
CA ILE A 320 -14.13 -6.15 -19.02
C ILE A 320 -14.79 -6.55 -17.70
N ALA A 321 -14.16 -6.30 -16.55
CA ALA A 321 -14.73 -6.60 -15.24
C ALA A 321 -16.05 -5.85 -14.99
N SER A 322 -16.16 -4.59 -15.43
CA SER A 322 -17.37 -3.76 -15.20
C SER A 322 -18.63 -4.28 -15.89
N ILE A 323 -18.49 -5.03 -16.99
CA ILE A 323 -19.62 -5.59 -17.75
C ILE A 323 -19.84 -7.09 -17.49
N THR A 324 -18.94 -7.74 -16.75
CA THR A 324 -19.02 -9.19 -16.50
C THR A 324 -19.96 -9.49 -15.32
N ASP A 325 -20.91 -10.41 -15.53
CA ASP A 325 -21.84 -10.98 -14.52
C ASP A 325 -22.50 -9.95 -13.58
N HIS A 326 -22.74 -8.72 -14.05
CA HIS A 326 -23.30 -7.63 -13.24
C HIS A 326 -22.51 -7.33 -11.95
N LEU A 327 -21.17 -7.43 -12.00
CA LEU A 327 -20.27 -7.24 -10.85
C LEU A 327 -20.60 -6.03 -9.98
N ILE A 328 -20.81 -4.85 -10.59
CA ILE A 328 -21.11 -3.60 -9.87
C ILE A 328 -22.35 -3.74 -8.98
N SER A 329 -23.38 -4.43 -9.47
CA SER A 329 -24.61 -4.69 -8.72
C SER A 329 -24.39 -5.74 -7.62
N MET A 330 -23.64 -6.81 -7.91
CA MET A 330 -23.31 -7.85 -6.92
C MET A 330 -22.57 -7.28 -5.70
N LEU A 331 -21.69 -6.31 -5.90
CA LEU A 331 -20.94 -5.67 -4.80
C LEU A 331 -21.84 -4.85 -3.88
N ALA A 332 -23.00 -4.39 -4.35
CA ALA A 332 -23.95 -3.69 -3.50
C ALA A 332 -24.47 -4.58 -2.35
N ASP A 333 -24.55 -5.89 -2.56
CA ASP A 333 -24.98 -6.85 -1.53
C ASP A 333 -24.00 -6.96 -0.35
N TYR A 334 -22.75 -6.51 -0.51
CA TYR A 334 -21.73 -6.58 0.55
C TYR A 334 -22.06 -5.60 1.69
N PHE A 335 -22.82 -4.54 1.40
CA PHE A 335 -23.22 -3.52 2.37
C PHE A 335 -24.49 -3.88 3.16
N LYS A 336 -25.22 -4.94 2.75
CA LYS A 336 -26.44 -5.39 3.44
C LYS A 336 -26.15 -6.06 4.78
N TYR A 337 -24.91 -6.47 5.02
CA TYR A 337 -24.50 -7.10 6.28
C TYR A 337 -24.31 -6.05 7.39
N PRO A 338 -24.90 -6.26 8.58
CA PRO A 338 -24.83 -5.31 9.68
C PRO A 338 -23.39 -5.15 10.19
N SER A 339 -22.96 -3.90 10.37
CA SER A 339 -21.64 -3.55 10.93
C SER A 339 -21.67 -3.16 12.40
N SER A 340 -22.83 -3.24 13.06
CA SER A 340 -22.98 -2.87 14.47
C SER A 340 -23.71 -3.94 15.28
N VAL A 341 -23.24 -4.09 16.53
CA VAL A 341 -23.79 -5.05 17.51
C VAL A 341 -25.28 -4.81 17.79
N SER A 342 -25.73 -3.55 17.72
CA SER A 342 -27.13 -3.16 18.00
C SER A 342 -28.16 -3.73 17.01
N ALA A 343 -27.72 -4.22 15.85
CA ALA A 343 -28.60 -4.75 14.81
C ALA A 343 -28.78 -6.28 14.87
N ILE A 344 -28.10 -6.99 15.80
CA ILE A 344 -28.03 -8.45 15.81
C ILE A 344 -28.51 -8.98 17.17
N THR A 345 -29.58 -9.78 17.16
CA THR A 345 -30.25 -10.30 18.37
C THR A 345 -29.63 -11.58 18.93
N ASP A 346 -28.65 -12.20 18.25
CA ASP A 346 -28.16 -13.55 18.57
C ASP A 346 -26.64 -13.57 18.86
N ILE A 347 -26.28 -13.74 20.14
CA ILE A 347 -24.94 -13.44 20.69
C ILE A 347 -23.86 -14.44 20.22
N LYS A 348 -24.22 -15.68 19.88
CA LYS A 348 -23.24 -16.74 19.55
C LYS A 348 -22.67 -16.68 18.13
N ARG A 349 -23.31 -15.94 17.21
CA ARG A 349 -22.84 -15.70 15.82
C ARG A 349 -22.27 -14.29 15.61
N LEU A 350 -22.37 -13.46 16.64
CA LEU A 350 -22.15 -12.01 16.60
C LEU A 350 -20.74 -11.62 16.12
N ASP A 351 -19.68 -12.13 16.76
CA ASP A 351 -18.30 -11.74 16.46
C ASP A 351 -17.83 -12.21 15.07
N HIS A 352 -18.26 -13.40 14.66
CA HIS A 352 -17.91 -13.96 13.35
C HIS A 352 -18.57 -13.16 12.22
N ASP A 353 -19.87 -12.85 12.36
CA ASP A 353 -20.62 -12.16 11.32
C ASP A 353 -20.22 -10.67 11.23
N LEU A 354 -19.89 -10.02 12.35
CA LEU A 354 -19.36 -8.64 12.38
C LEU A 354 -17.99 -8.52 11.72
N LYS A 355 -17.07 -9.44 11.99
CA LYS A 355 -15.74 -9.44 11.35
C LYS A 355 -15.86 -9.52 9.83
N HIS A 356 -16.63 -10.48 9.33
CA HIS A 356 -16.82 -10.66 7.89
C HIS A 356 -17.62 -9.50 7.28
N ALA A 357 -18.53 -8.86 8.01
CA ALA A 357 -19.22 -7.66 7.52
C ALA A 357 -18.24 -6.50 7.23
N HIS A 358 -17.28 -6.25 8.12
CA HIS A 358 -16.24 -5.24 7.87
C HIS A 358 -15.33 -5.63 6.70
N GLU A 359 -14.92 -6.89 6.61
CA GLU A 359 -14.07 -7.39 5.51
C GLU A 359 -14.79 -7.31 4.15
N LEU A 360 -16.09 -7.61 4.09
CA LEU A 360 -16.91 -7.45 2.89
C LEU A 360 -16.99 -5.98 2.45
N ARG A 361 -17.31 -5.06 3.37
CA ARG A 361 -17.37 -3.62 3.04
C ARG A 361 -16.02 -3.10 2.53
N GLN A 362 -14.94 -3.49 3.19
CA GLN A 362 -13.58 -3.17 2.76
C GLN A 362 -13.31 -3.69 1.34
N ALA A 363 -13.60 -4.96 1.07
CA ALA A 363 -13.35 -5.59 -0.22
C ALA A 363 -14.18 -4.95 -1.34
N ALA A 364 -15.45 -4.63 -1.07
CA ALA A 364 -16.33 -3.96 -2.02
C ALA A 364 -15.83 -2.57 -2.38
N PHE A 365 -15.47 -1.74 -1.37
CA PHE A 365 -14.91 -0.42 -1.63
C PHE A 365 -13.58 -0.48 -2.39
N LYS A 366 -12.69 -1.42 -2.06
CA LYS A 366 -11.44 -1.63 -2.81
C LYS A 366 -11.72 -1.95 -4.28
N LEU A 367 -12.64 -2.86 -4.54
CA LEU A 367 -12.97 -3.25 -5.91
C LEU A 367 -13.67 -2.14 -6.69
N TYR A 368 -14.56 -1.36 -6.08
CA TYR A 368 -15.12 -0.16 -6.72
C TYR A 368 -14.03 0.88 -7.03
N ALA A 369 -13.09 1.11 -6.11
CA ALA A 369 -11.97 2.01 -6.33
C ALA A 369 -11.12 1.55 -7.53
N SER A 370 -10.78 0.26 -7.61
CA SER A 370 -10.01 -0.27 -8.74
C SER A 370 -10.78 -0.21 -10.06
N LEU A 371 -12.09 -0.49 -10.06
CA LEU A 371 -12.94 -0.40 -11.25
C LEU A 371 -13.03 1.03 -11.80
N GLY A 372 -13.21 2.02 -10.92
CA GLY A 372 -13.39 3.43 -11.30
C GLY A 372 -12.09 4.23 -11.47
N ALA A 373 -10.92 3.58 -11.36
CA ALA A 373 -9.64 4.28 -11.27
C ALA A 373 -9.34 5.11 -12.52
N ASN A 374 -9.56 4.52 -13.71
CA ASN A 374 -9.07 5.09 -14.97
C ASN A 374 -10.15 5.28 -16.05
N ASP A 375 -11.42 4.97 -15.77
CA ASP A 375 -12.50 5.02 -16.77
C ASP A 375 -13.74 5.80 -16.29
N GLU A 376 -14.15 6.82 -17.05
CA GLU A 376 -15.25 7.73 -16.69
C GLU A 376 -16.62 7.05 -16.72
N ASP A 377 -16.88 6.18 -17.70
CA ASP A 377 -18.15 5.49 -17.81
C ASP A 377 -18.34 4.50 -16.67
N ILE A 378 -17.26 3.86 -16.22
CA ILE A 378 -17.29 2.99 -15.03
C ILE A 378 -17.56 3.81 -13.77
N ARG A 379 -16.90 4.97 -13.58
CA ARG A 379 -17.19 5.86 -12.44
C ARG A 379 -18.66 6.25 -12.39
N LYS A 380 -19.25 6.58 -13.54
CA LYS A 380 -20.69 6.90 -13.65
C LYS A 380 -21.56 5.72 -13.20
N LYS A 381 -21.31 4.52 -13.72
CA LYS A 381 -22.04 3.30 -13.33
C LYS A 381 -21.93 2.99 -11.83
N ILE A 382 -20.78 3.26 -11.21
CA ILE A 382 -20.56 3.04 -9.77
C ILE A 382 -21.41 4.03 -8.96
N ILE A 383 -21.43 5.32 -9.29
CA ILE A 383 -22.26 6.30 -8.58
C ILE A 383 -23.75 6.03 -8.73
N GLU A 384 -24.17 5.57 -9.90
CA GLU A 384 -25.56 5.19 -10.18
C GLU A 384 -25.98 3.89 -9.45
N ALA A 385 -25.04 3.16 -8.84
CA ALA A 385 -25.37 2.01 -8.03
C ALA A 385 -26.16 2.42 -6.77
N GLU A 386 -27.11 1.58 -6.38
CA GLU A 386 -28.07 1.84 -5.32
C GLU A 386 -27.39 2.31 -4.02
N HIS A 387 -27.76 3.52 -3.55
CA HIS A 387 -27.26 4.15 -2.32
C HIS A 387 -25.71 4.27 -2.22
N MET A 388 -25.00 4.36 -3.35
CA MET A 388 -23.53 4.38 -3.34
C MET A 388 -22.95 5.54 -2.52
N MET A 389 -23.48 6.75 -2.68
CA MET A 389 -22.98 7.93 -1.97
C MET A 389 -23.22 7.84 -0.47
N ASP A 390 -24.39 7.38 -0.04
CA ASP A 390 -24.70 7.13 1.38
C ASP A 390 -23.72 6.13 1.98
N ARG A 391 -23.41 5.05 1.24
CA ARG A 391 -22.44 4.03 1.66
C ARG A 391 -21.05 4.63 1.84
N ILE A 392 -20.59 5.44 0.90
CA ILE A 392 -19.28 6.12 1.00
C ILE A 392 -19.25 7.04 2.21
N VAL A 393 -20.25 7.92 2.38
CA VAL A 393 -20.33 8.86 3.51
C VAL A 393 -20.33 8.14 4.86
N ASN A 394 -21.11 7.06 4.98
CA ASN A 394 -21.11 6.21 6.17
C ASN A 394 -19.75 5.51 6.37
N GLY A 395 -19.13 5.03 5.28
CA GLY A 395 -17.82 4.40 5.27
C GLY A 395 -16.70 5.31 5.77
N LEU A 396 -16.78 6.63 5.52
CA LEU A 396 -15.83 7.62 6.06
C LEU A 396 -15.88 7.72 7.59
N SER A 397 -17.00 7.32 8.21
CA SER A 397 -17.24 7.41 9.66
C SER A 397 -17.17 6.05 10.36
N GLU A 398 -16.77 4.97 9.65
CA GLU A 398 -16.67 3.62 10.22
C GLU A 398 -15.57 3.51 11.30
N THR A 399 -15.79 2.64 12.28
CA THR A 399 -14.81 2.41 13.36
C THR A 399 -13.58 1.67 12.84
N SER A 400 -13.78 0.74 11.90
CA SER A 400 -12.71 -0.01 11.25
C SER A 400 -11.88 0.90 10.35
N VAL A 401 -10.61 1.09 10.72
CA VAL A 401 -9.61 1.85 9.95
C VAL A 401 -9.52 1.35 8.51
N LYS A 402 -9.55 0.03 8.31
CA LYS A 402 -9.45 -0.58 6.98
C LYS A 402 -10.66 -0.27 6.09
N VAL A 403 -11.87 -0.25 6.67
CA VAL A 403 -13.09 0.11 5.94
C VAL A 403 -13.06 1.60 5.60
N ARG A 404 -12.68 2.47 6.54
CA ARG A 404 -12.51 3.91 6.26
C ARG A 404 -11.51 4.16 5.15
N LEU A 405 -10.34 3.54 5.21
CA LEU A 405 -9.32 3.69 4.16
C LEU A 405 -9.86 3.25 2.79
N ALA A 406 -10.55 2.11 2.73
CA ALA A 406 -11.16 1.63 1.48
C ALA A 406 -12.24 2.60 0.96
N ALA A 407 -13.09 3.14 1.85
CA ALA A 407 -14.10 4.13 1.49
C ALA A 407 -13.47 5.43 0.96
N VAL A 408 -12.41 5.93 1.60
CA VAL A 408 -11.66 7.11 1.14
C VAL A 408 -11.01 6.85 -0.23
N ARG A 409 -10.43 5.66 -0.46
CA ARG A 409 -9.90 5.27 -1.78
C ARG A 409 -10.98 5.22 -2.86
N CYS A 410 -12.16 4.70 -2.53
CA CYS A 410 -13.31 4.70 -3.44
C CYS A 410 -13.75 6.14 -3.76
N LEU A 411 -13.89 7.00 -2.75
CA LEU A 411 -14.22 8.41 -2.94
C LEU A 411 -13.16 9.12 -3.80
N HIS A 412 -11.88 8.87 -3.53
CA HIS A 412 -10.77 9.41 -4.30
C HIS A 412 -10.86 9.02 -5.78
N SER A 413 -11.13 7.74 -6.06
CA SER A 413 -11.33 7.25 -7.43
C SER A 413 -12.42 8.03 -8.16
N LEU A 414 -13.58 8.19 -7.52
CA LEU A 414 -14.74 8.89 -8.07
C LEU A 414 -14.49 10.40 -8.22
N SER A 415 -13.74 11.01 -7.28
CA SER A 415 -13.42 12.45 -7.30
C SER A 415 -12.63 12.92 -8.52
N ARG A 416 -12.10 12.01 -9.35
CA ARG A 416 -11.45 12.32 -10.63
C ARG A 416 -12.44 12.75 -11.71
N SER A 417 -13.75 12.53 -11.52
CA SER A 417 -14.79 12.96 -12.47
C SER A 417 -15.27 14.38 -12.17
N VAL A 418 -15.14 15.28 -13.16
CA VAL A 418 -15.65 16.66 -13.10
C VAL A 418 -17.16 16.69 -12.89
N GLN A 419 -17.90 15.79 -13.55
CA GLN A 419 -19.36 15.74 -13.42
C GLN A 419 -19.76 15.39 -11.99
N GLN A 420 -19.09 14.39 -11.38
CA GLN A 420 -19.40 13.92 -10.03
C GLN A 420 -19.07 14.97 -8.97
N LEU A 421 -17.96 15.69 -9.14
CA LEU A 421 -17.59 16.83 -8.28
C LEU A 421 -18.68 17.91 -8.26
N ARG A 422 -19.30 18.19 -9.41
CA ARG A 422 -20.29 19.28 -9.57
C ARG A 422 -21.70 18.91 -9.13
N THR A 423 -22.06 17.63 -9.10
CA THR A 423 -23.42 17.17 -8.79
C THR A 423 -23.44 16.28 -7.54
N SER A 424 -23.20 14.97 -7.69
CA SER A 424 -23.42 13.98 -6.64
C SER A 424 -22.64 14.28 -5.36
N PHE A 425 -21.40 14.78 -5.47
CA PHE A 425 -20.57 15.10 -4.32
C PHE A 425 -21.07 16.34 -3.56
N GLN A 426 -21.61 17.31 -4.31
CA GLN A 426 -22.23 18.50 -3.74
C GLN A 426 -23.55 18.16 -3.05
N ASP A 427 -24.41 17.36 -3.70
CA ASP A 427 -25.72 16.97 -3.20
C ASP A 427 -25.63 16.23 -1.85
N HIS A 428 -24.55 15.46 -1.64
CA HIS A 428 -24.30 14.71 -0.42
C HIS A 428 -23.33 15.41 0.55
N ALA A 429 -22.88 16.63 0.21
CA ALA A 429 -21.91 17.41 0.97
C ALA A 429 -20.70 16.60 1.47
N VAL A 430 -20.12 15.77 0.59
CA VAL A 430 -19.06 14.79 0.93
C VAL A 430 -17.81 15.42 1.54
N TRP A 431 -17.59 16.72 1.29
CA TRP A 431 -16.51 17.47 1.90
C TRP A 431 -16.60 17.49 3.43
N LYS A 432 -17.80 17.52 4.02
CA LYS A 432 -17.98 17.56 5.49
C LYS A 432 -17.40 16.34 6.20
N PRO A 433 -17.81 15.10 5.87
CA PRO A 433 -17.21 13.91 6.47
C PRO A 433 -15.73 13.77 6.10
N LEU A 434 -15.31 14.18 4.89
CA LEU A 434 -13.89 14.15 4.51
C LEU A 434 -13.03 15.08 5.39
N MET A 435 -13.50 16.30 5.68
CA MET A 435 -12.81 17.23 6.59
C MET A 435 -12.69 16.66 8.00
N LYS A 436 -13.70 15.92 8.50
CA LYS A 436 -13.59 15.21 9.79
C LYS A 436 -12.53 14.11 9.76
N VAL A 437 -12.43 13.36 8.66
CA VAL A 437 -11.38 12.34 8.49
C VAL A 437 -10.00 12.99 8.54
N LEU A 438 -9.80 14.14 7.89
CA LEU A 438 -8.51 14.82 7.83
C LEU A 438 -7.99 15.33 9.19
N GLN A 439 -8.84 15.49 10.19
CA GLN A 439 -8.42 16.00 11.50
C GLN A 439 -7.78 14.94 12.41
N ASN A 440 -8.18 13.68 12.31
CA ASN A 440 -7.85 12.65 13.31
C ASN A 440 -7.46 11.28 12.72
N ALA A 441 -7.15 11.23 11.42
CA ALA A 441 -6.81 9.97 10.77
C ALA A 441 -5.30 9.66 10.83
N PRO A 442 -4.92 8.37 10.80
CA PRO A 442 -3.54 7.96 10.58
C PRO A 442 -3.04 8.36 9.18
N ASP A 443 -1.72 8.48 9.02
CA ASP A 443 -1.05 8.95 7.81
C ASP A 443 -1.51 8.24 6.53
N ASP A 444 -1.74 6.91 6.58
CA ASP A 444 -2.18 6.11 5.43
C ASP A 444 -3.55 6.56 4.88
N ILE A 445 -4.46 6.95 5.76
CA ILE A 445 -5.75 7.54 5.40
C ILE A 445 -5.57 9.01 5.01
N LEU A 446 -4.76 9.78 5.74
CA LEU A 446 -4.54 11.20 5.45
C LEU A 446 -3.98 11.43 4.05
N VAL A 447 -3.08 10.58 3.56
CA VAL A 447 -2.54 10.69 2.19
C VAL A 447 -3.65 10.61 1.16
N VAL A 448 -4.55 9.62 1.26
CA VAL A 448 -5.63 9.46 0.28
C VAL A 448 -6.73 10.52 0.47
N ALA A 449 -7.04 10.87 1.71
CA ALA A 449 -8.04 11.88 2.04
C ALA A 449 -7.62 13.28 1.55
N SER A 450 -6.36 13.66 1.77
CA SER A 450 -5.82 14.95 1.30
C SER A 450 -5.71 15.00 -0.21
N SER A 451 -5.34 13.90 -0.88
CA SER A 451 -5.37 13.81 -2.33
C SER A 451 -6.79 13.94 -2.91
N THR A 452 -7.80 13.38 -2.20
CA THR A 452 -9.21 13.60 -2.54
C THR A 452 -9.61 15.06 -2.38
N LEU A 453 -9.15 15.71 -1.30
CA LEU A 453 -9.39 17.13 -1.05
C LEU A 453 -8.80 18.01 -2.17
N CYS A 454 -7.62 17.69 -2.70
CA CYS A 454 -7.04 18.39 -3.86
C CYS A 454 -8.03 18.46 -5.03
N ASN A 455 -8.75 17.36 -5.32
CA ASN A 455 -9.75 17.32 -6.39
C ASN A 455 -11.00 18.15 -6.05
N LEU A 456 -11.43 18.14 -4.77
CA LEU A 456 -12.56 18.96 -4.31
C LEU A 456 -12.28 20.46 -4.33
N LEU A 457 -11.00 20.85 -4.30
CA LEU A 457 -10.53 22.25 -4.29
C LEU A 457 -10.29 22.83 -5.68
N LEU A 458 -10.54 22.07 -6.75
CA LEU A 458 -10.47 22.58 -8.12
C LEU A 458 -11.51 23.68 -8.33
N ASP A 459 -11.19 24.65 -9.18
CA ASP A 459 -11.97 25.88 -9.36
C ASP A 459 -13.43 25.66 -9.75
N PHE A 460 -13.70 24.63 -10.54
CA PHE A 460 -15.04 24.28 -10.98
C PHE A 460 -15.84 23.45 -9.96
N SER A 461 -15.25 23.08 -8.83
CA SER A 461 -15.88 22.27 -7.79
C SER A 461 -16.65 23.18 -6.82
N PRO A 462 -17.97 22.99 -6.65
CA PRO A 462 -18.79 23.80 -5.74
C PRO A 462 -18.49 23.56 -4.25
N SER A 463 -17.63 22.58 -3.93
CA SER A 463 -17.16 22.34 -2.56
C SER A 463 -15.99 23.24 -2.15
N LYS A 464 -15.37 23.98 -3.08
CA LYS A 464 -14.18 24.81 -2.80
C LYS A 464 -14.44 25.87 -1.73
N GLU A 465 -15.50 26.67 -1.88
CA GLU A 465 -15.82 27.76 -0.96
C GLU A 465 -16.21 27.24 0.45
N PRO A 466 -17.11 26.24 0.59
CA PRO A 466 -17.43 25.68 1.90
C PRO A 466 -16.22 25.06 2.63
N ILE A 467 -15.30 24.43 1.89
CA ILE A 467 -14.06 23.90 2.45
C ILE A 467 -13.19 25.04 3.00
N LEU A 468 -13.08 26.14 2.25
CA LEU A 468 -12.32 27.32 2.65
C LEU A 468 -12.87 27.94 3.95
N GLU A 469 -14.20 28.10 4.03
CA GLU A 469 -14.89 28.63 5.20
C GLU A 469 -14.75 27.74 6.45
N SER A 470 -14.43 26.46 6.26
CA SER A 470 -14.25 25.49 7.36
C SER A 470 -12.85 25.52 8.02
N GLY A 471 -11.99 26.47 7.66
CA GLY A 471 -10.64 26.59 8.21
C GLY A 471 -9.61 25.65 7.57
N ALA A 472 -9.85 25.21 6.33
CA ALA A 472 -8.98 24.25 5.65
C ALA A 472 -7.54 24.77 5.44
N VAL A 473 -7.31 26.09 5.37
CA VAL A 473 -5.96 26.66 5.17
C VAL A 473 -4.99 26.23 6.28
N GLU A 474 -5.40 26.30 7.55
CA GLU A 474 -4.55 25.93 8.69
C GLU A 474 -4.20 24.43 8.66
N LEU A 475 -5.20 23.59 8.41
CA LEU A 475 -5.03 22.15 8.24
C LEU A 475 -4.04 21.83 7.12
N LEU A 476 -4.21 22.45 5.94
CA LEU A 476 -3.33 22.21 4.80
C LEU A 476 -1.90 22.69 5.04
N CYS A 477 -1.71 23.82 5.73
CA CYS A 477 -0.39 24.29 6.15
C CYS A 477 0.27 23.28 7.09
N SER A 478 -0.48 22.69 8.04
CA SER A 478 0.07 21.66 8.93
C SER A 478 0.55 20.40 8.19
N LEU A 479 -0.11 20.00 7.10
CA LEU A 479 0.34 18.87 6.28
C LEU A 479 1.70 19.13 5.60
N THR A 480 2.02 20.39 5.31
CA THR A 480 3.32 20.75 4.71
C THR A 480 4.51 20.56 5.65
N LEU A 481 4.26 20.41 6.96
CA LEU A 481 5.26 20.15 7.99
C LEU A 481 5.52 18.65 8.22
N SER A 482 4.76 17.77 7.56
CA SER A 482 4.89 16.32 7.77
C SER A 482 6.22 15.77 7.27
N GLU A 483 6.78 14.79 7.98
CA GLU A 483 7.93 14.02 7.51
C GLU A 483 7.59 13.19 6.26
N ASN A 484 6.32 12.85 6.06
CA ASN A 484 5.84 12.08 4.91
C ASN A 484 5.76 12.98 3.65
N PRO A 485 6.57 12.72 2.61
CA PRO A 485 6.58 13.54 1.40
C PRO A 485 5.22 13.60 0.70
N ALA A 486 4.43 12.52 0.72
CA ALA A 486 3.12 12.49 0.08
C ALA A 486 2.12 13.45 0.75
N LEU A 487 2.19 13.60 2.09
CA LEU A 487 1.38 14.57 2.82
C LEU A 487 1.83 15.99 2.52
N ARG A 488 3.14 16.25 2.43
CA ARG A 488 3.66 17.56 2.03
C ARG A 488 3.19 17.94 0.64
N VAL A 489 3.34 17.03 -0.34
CA VAL A 489 2.86 17.21 -1.73
C VAL A 489 1.36 17.53 -1.76
N ASN A 490 0.53 16.77 -1.05
CA ASN A 490 -0.91 17.00 -1.05
C ASN A 490 -1.29 18.31 -0.35
N GLY A 491 -0.66 18.64 0.77
CA GLY A 491 -0.86 19.90 1.48
C GLY A 491 -0.59 21.11 0.58
N ILE A 492 0.58 21.13 -0.06
CA ILE A 492 0.96 22.24 -0.94
C ILE A 492 0.13 22.27 -2.24
N TRP A 493 -0.25 21.11 -2.78
CA TRP A 493 -1.09 21.04 -3.97
C TRP A 493 -2.51 21.53 -3.69
N ALA A 494 -3.08 21.18 -2.54
CA ALA A 494 -4.37 21.70 -2.11
C ALA A 494 -4.32 23.24 -1.93
N LEU A 495 -3.28 23.78 -1.30
CA LEU A 495 -3.07 25.23 -1.18
C LEU A 495 -2.92 25.89 -2.57
N MET A 496 -2.20 25.26 -3.49
CA MET A 496 -2.06 25.72 -4.88
C MET A 496 -3.43 25.83 -5.57
N ASN A 497 -4.28 24.81 -5.43
CA ASN A 497 -5.64 24.81 -5.99
C ASN A 497 -6.52 25.88 -5.33
N MET A 498 -6.40 26.07 -4.00
CA MET A 498 -7.09 27.14 -3.29
C MET A 498 -6.69 28.53 -3.77
N ALA A 499 -5.40 28.77 -4.01
CA ALA A 499 -4.89 30.07 -4.45
C ALA A 499 -5.28 30.43 -5.89
N PHE A 500 -5.68 29.45 -6.70
CA PHE A 500 -6.09 29.67 -8.08
C PHE A 500 -7.40 30.46 -8.12
N GLN A 501 -7.37 31.62 -8.79
CA GLN A 501 -8.48 32.59 -8.87
C GLN A 501 -9.03 33.03 -7.49
N ALA A 502 -8.21 32.96 -6.45
CA ALA A 502 -8.60 33.41 -5.12
C ALA A 502 -8.52 34.93 -4.96
N ASP A 503 -9.33 35.45 -4.05
CA ASP A 503 -9.24 36.84 -3.61
C ASP A 503 -7.95 37.11 -2.80
N GLN A 504 -7.68 38.38 -2.54
CA GLN A 504 -6.50 38.82 -1.79
C GLN A 504 -6.46 38.23 -0.37
N LYS A 505 -7.62 38.09 0.28
CA LYS A 505 -7.72 37.64 1.67
C LYS A 505 -7.20 36.22 1.80
N ILE A 506 -7.69 35.32 0.95
CA ILE A 506 -7.29 33.91 0.94
C ILE A 506 -5.79 33.77 0.67
N LYS A 507 -5.25 34.51 -0.30
CA LYS A 507 -3.81 34.49 -0.61
C LYS A 507 -2.96 34.95 0.59
N SER A 508 -3.43 35.97 1.30
CA SER A 508 -2.79 36.48 2.51
C SER A 508 -2.85 35.47 3.66
N ASP A 509 -3.98 34.77 3.79
CA ASP A 509 -4.19 33.72 4.80
C ASP A 509 -3.25 32.52 4.55
N ILE A 510 -3.08 32.11 3.28
CA ILE A 510 -2.13 31.05 2.90
C ILE A 510 -0.68 31.45 3.24
N LEU A 511 -0.25 32.66 2.86
CA LEU A 511 1.12 33.13 3.13
C LEU A 511 1.41 33.23 4.63
N ARG A 512 0.44 33.70 5.41
CA ARG A 512 0.54 33.77 6.87
C ARG A 512 0.56 32.39 7.51
N GLY A 513 -0.27 31.46 7.04
CA GLY A 513 -0.35 30.09 7.55
C GLY A 513 0.90 29.25 7.26
N LEU A 514 1.47 29.37 6.06
CA LEU A 514 2.74 28.72 5.74
C LEU A 514 3.90 29.36 6.50
N SER A 515 3.87 30.68 6.71
CA SER A 515 5.04 31.48 7.07
C SER A 515 6.08 31.54 5.94
N THR A 516 6.94 32.55 5.99
CA THR A 516 8.03 32.68 5.02
C THR A 516 9.00 31.51 5.15
N GLU A 517 9.41 31.12 6.37
CA GLU A 517 10.40 30.06 6.58
C GLU A 517 10.00 28.74 5.93
N GLN A 518 8.76 28.28 6.18
CA GLN A 518 8.29 27.02 5.59
C GLN A 518 8.25 27.08 4.07
N LEU A 519 7.83 28.22 3.49
CA LEU A 519 7.82 28.39 2.05
C LEU A 519 9.22 28.19 1.45
N PHE A 520 10.28 28.67 2.11
CA PHE A 520 11.67 28.42 1.69
C PHE A 520 12.10 26.97 1.84
N GLN A 521 11.71 26.32 2.94
CA GLN A 521 11.98 24.91 3.14
C GLN A 521 11.34 24.06 2.04
N LEU A 522 10.10 24.37 1.65
CA LEU A 522 9.39 23.69 0.56
C LEU A 522 9.99 23.96 -0.84
N LEU A 523 10.52 25.17 -1.07
CA LEU A 523 11.27 25.51 -2.30
C LEU A 523 12.66 24.86 -2.36
N SER A 524 13.13 24.32 -1.25
CA SER A 524 14.41 23.60 -1.14
C SER A 524 14.19 22.11 -0.82
N ASP A 525 12.96 21.61 -0.94
CA ASP A 525 12.64 20.22 -0.62
C ASP A 525 13.34 19.26 -1.59
N SER A 526 13.85 18.17 -1.04
CA SER A 526 14.47 17.09 -1.81
C SER A 526 13.50 16.39 -2.77
N ASP A 527 12.20 16.40 -2.48
CA ASP A 527 11.17 15.85 -3.36
C ASP A 527 10.77 16.88 -4.43
N VAL A 528 11.10 16.56 -5.68
CA VAL A 528 10.82 17.41 -6.85
C VAL A 528 9.33 17.69 -7.01
N ASN A 529 8.43 16.81 -6.56
CA ASN A 529 7.00 17.05 -6.62
C ASN A 529 6.57 18.13 -5.62
N VAL A 530 7.17 18.15 -4.42
CA VAL A 530 6.93 19.22 -3.43
C VAL A 530 7.39 20.55 -4.01
N LEU A 531 8.62 20.60 -4.54
CA LEU A 531 9.16 21.79 -5.19
C LEU A 531 8.25 22.30 -6.33
N MET A 532 7.87 21.41 -7.25
CA MET A 532 7.02 21.75 -8.40
C MET A 532 5.67 22.32 -7.97
N LYS A 533 5.02 21.73 -6.97
CA LYS A 533 3.73 22.23 -6.45
C LYS A 533 3.89 23.54 -5.68
N THR A 534 5.02 23.74 -4.99
CA THR A 534 5.34 24.99 -4.30
C THR A 534 5.54 26.13 -5.29
N LEU A 535 6.26 25.90 -6.39
CA LEU A 535 6.38 26.85 -7.50
C LEU A 535 5.01 27.15 -8.14
N GLY A 536 4.18 26.13 -8.33
CA GLY A 536 2.81 26.30 -8.78
C GLY A 536 1.97 27.18 -7.83
N LEU A 537 2.10 26.98 -6.52
CA LEU A 537 1.45 27.83 -5.52
C LEU A 537 1.93 29.28 -5.65
N LEU A 538 3.25 29.52 -5.67
CA LEU A 538 3.82 30.86 -5.84
C LEU A 538 3.28 31.56 -7.09
N ARG A 539 3.23 30.86 -8.21
CA ARG A 539 2.68 31.37 -9.46
C ARG A 539 1.20 31.77 -9.31
N ASN A 540 0.40 30.98 -8.62
CA ASN A 540 -1.02 31.29 -8.36
C ASN A 540 -1.20 32.44 -7.38
N LEU A 541 -0.32 32.57 -6.38
CA LEU A 541 -0.32 33.71 -5.46
C LEU A 541 -0.01 35.02 -6.23
N LEU A 542 0.99 34.98 -7.11
CA LEU A 542 1.43 36.09 -7.95
C LEU A 542 0.67 36.16 -9.29
N SER A 543 -0.66 36.34 -9.28
CA SER A 543 -1.47 36.22 -10.51
C SER A 543 -2.11 37.52 -11.02
N THR A 544 -2.24 38.56 -10.20
CA THR A 544 -2.88 39.84 -10.56
C THR A 544 -2.06 40.98 -10.02
N ARG A 545 -1.93 42.09 -10.76
CA ARG A 545 -1.01 43.20 -10.41
C ARG A 545 -1.09 43.66 -8.94
N PRO A 546 -2.29 43.96 -8.37
CA PRO A 546 -2.37 44.37 -6.97
C PRO A 546 -1.85 43.31 -5.97
N HIS A 547 -2.07 42.03 -6.29
CA HIS A 547 -1.61 40.92 -5.46
C HIS A 547 -0.09 40.74 -5.61
N ILE A 548 0.41 40.83 -6.83
CA ILE A 548 1.85 40.75 -7.13
C ILE A 548 2.59 41.83 -6.35
N ASP A 549 2.18 43.10 -6.50
CA ASP A 549 2.84 44.22 -5.85
C ASP A 549 2.78 44.12 -4.32
N GLN A 550 1.63 43.78 -3.74
CA GLN A 550 1.52 43.62 -2.29
C GLN A 550 2.41 42.49 -1.77
N ILE A 551 2.38 41.31 -2.39
CA ILE A 551 3.20 40.16 -1.95
C ILE A 551 4.68 40.48 -2.10
N MET A 552 5.09 41.05 -3.23
CA MET A 552 6.48 41.38 -3.50
C MET A 552 7.00 42.54 -2.64
N SER A 553 6.13 43.46 -2.20
CA SER A 553 6.52 44.50 -1.23
C SER A 553 6.93 43.92 0.13
N THR A 554 6.32 42.81 0.55
CA THR A 554 6.52 42.20 1.87
C THR A 554 7.54 41.06 1.83
N HIS A 555 7.51 40.24 0.78
CA HIS A 555 8.30 39.01 0.66
C HIS A 555 9.25 38.98 -0.55
N GLY A 556 9.35 40.08 -1.29
CA GLY A 556 10.05 40.11 -2.58
C GLY A 556 11.53 39.75 -2.50
N LYS A 557 12.25 40.21 -1.47
CA LYS A 557 13.67 39.88 -1.30
C LYS A 557 13.88 38.37 -1.22
N GLN A 558 13.09 37.71 -0.39
CA GLN A 558 13.22 36.28 -0.18
C GLN A 558 12.76 35.52 -1.45
N ILE A 559 11.61 35.88 -2.04
CA ILE A 559 11.12 35.23 -3.27
C ILE A 559 12.18 35.31 -4.39
N MET A 560 12.80 36.47 -4.56
CA MET A 560 13.86 36.66 -5.56
C MET A 560 15.10 35.81 -5.26
N GLN A 561 15.49 35.67 -3.98
CA GLN A 561 16.56 34.75 -3.58
C GLN A 561 16.26 33.29 -3.92
N ALA A 562 15.02 32.82 -3.67
CA ALA A 562 14.62 31.45 -4.03
C ALA A 562 14.69 31.23 -5.55
N VAL A 563 14.15 32.18 -6.31
CA VAL A 563 14.13 32.13 -7.77
C VAL A 563 15.55 32.09 -8.34
N THR A 564 16.47 32.92 -7.83
CA THR A 564 17.87 32.89 -8.24
C THR A 564 18.50 31.53 -7.95
N PHE A 565 18.34 31.01 -6.72
CA PHE A 565 18.89 29.73 -6.32
C PHE A 565 18.42 28.57 -7.21
N ILE A 566 17.13 28.52 -7.54
CA ILE A 566 16.55 27.48 -8.39
C ILE A 566 17.03 27.60 -9.85
N LEU A 567 17.19 28.81 -10.38
CA LEU A 567 17.72 28.99 -11.75
C LEU A 567 19.21 28.64 -11.85
N GLU A 568 19.97 28.83 -10.76
CA GLU A 568 21.38 28.43 -10.66
C GLU A 568 21.58 26.93 -10.46
N GLY A 569 20.66 26.28 -9.76
CA GLY A 569 20.71 24.85 -9.48
C GLY A 569 20.57 23.94 -10.71
N GLU A 570 21.01 22.69 -10.53
CA GLU A 570 20.85 21.60 -11.50
C GLU A 570 19.44 20.99 -11.41
N HIS A 571 18.43 21.77 -11.80
CA HIS A 571 17.04 21.30 -11.87
C HIS A 571 16.61 20.97 -13.31
N ASN A 572 15.57 20.13 -13.42
CA ASN A 572 14.97 19.77 -14.71
C ASN A 572 14.31 20.97 -15.41
N ILE A 573 13.95 20.76 -16.67
CA ILE A 573 13.37 21.81 -17.53
C ILE A 573 12.06 22.33 -16.93
N GLU A 574 11.21 21.46 -16.40
CA GLU A 574 9.91 21.81 -15.85
C GLU A 574 10.01 22.75 -14.64
N VAL A 575 10.95 22.51 -13.72
CA VAL A 575 11.21 23.37 -12.56
C VAL A 575 11.69 24.75 -13.01
N LYS A 576 12.63 24.79 -13.96
CA LYS A 576 13.17 26.07 -14.50
C LYS A 576 12.10 26.85 -15.26
N GLU A 577 11.25 26.17 -16.01
CA GLU A 577 10.11 26.77 -16.71
C GLU A 577 9.13 27.42 -15.73
N GLN A 578 8.73 26.73 -14.66
CA GLN A 578 7.83 27.32 -13.65
C GLN A 578 8.46 28.53 -12.97
N THR A 579 9.77 28.47 -12.69
CA THR A 579 10.51 29.57 -12.08
C THR A 579 10.57 30.80 -13.00
N LEU A 580 10.78 30.61 -14.30
CA LEU A 580 10.71 31.69 -15.29
C LEU A 580 9.29 32.25 -15.43
N CYS A 581 8.25 31.42 -15.32
CA CYS A 581 6.86 31.88 -15.30
C CYS A 581 6.57 32.77 -14.08
N ILE A 582 7.15 32.47 -12.92
CA ILE A 582 7.06 33.32 -11.72
C ILE A 582 7.71 34.68 -11.98
N LEU A 583 8.90 34.71 -12.59
CA LEU A 583 9.54 35.98 -13.00
C LEU A 583 8.69 36.76 -13.99
N ALA A 584 8.03 36.09 -14.93
CA ALA A 584 7.12 36.75 -15.86
C ALA A 584 5.92 37.38 -15.16
N ASN A 585 5.36 36.71 -14.14
CA ASN A 585 4.30 37.29 -13.32
C ASN A 585 4.81 38.48 -12.49
N ILE A 586 5.99 38.39 -11.89
CA ILE A 586 6.61 39.51 -11.15
C ILE A 586 6.83 40.71 -12.09
N ALA A 587 7.26 40.47 -13.34
CA ALA A 587 7.46 41.49 -14.36
C ALA A 587 6.16 42.20 -14.80
N ASP A 588 4.98 41.60 -14.58
CA ASP A 588 3.69 42.22 -14.84
C ASP A 588 3.23 43.17 -13.70
N GLY A 589 3.74 42.99 -12.48
CA GLY A 589 3.42 43.87 -11.34
C GLY A 589 4.00 45.28 -11.51
N THR A 590 3.30 46.32 -11.08
CA THR A 590 3.66 47.73 -11.35
C THR A 590 4.98 48.12 -10.69
N THR A 591 5.16 47.77 -9.43
CA THR A 591 6.38 48.03 -8.63
C THR A 591 7.26 46.79 -8.49
N ALA A 592 6.65 45.60 -8.55
CA ALA A 592 7.36 44.34 -8.40
C ALA A 592 8.42 44.11 -9.48
N LYS A 593 8.22 44.62 -10.70
CA LYS A 593 9.20 44.52 -11.78
C LYS A 593 10.52 45.22 -11.48
N ASP A 594 10.54 46.22 -10.60
CA ASP A 594 11.77 46.91 -10.21
C ASP A 594 12.74 45.98 -9.47
N LEU A 595 12.22 44.96 -8.77
CA LEU A 595 13.05 43.93 -8.14
C LEU A 595 13.81 43.08 -9.17
N ILE A 596 13.26 42.92 -10.39
CA ILE A 596 13.96 42.27 -11.50
C ILE A 596 14.95 43.26 -12.11
N MET A 597 14.51 44.49 -12.40
CA MET A 597 15.33 45.48 -13.08
C MET A 597 16.54 45.95 -12.25
N THR A 598 16.49 45.85 -10.92
CA THR A 598 17.63 46.14 -10.02
C THR A 598 18.54 44.95 -9.76
N ASN A 599 18.19 43.75 -10.25
CA ASN A 599 18.96 42.52 -10.04
C ASN A 599 19.64 42.07 -11.35
N ASP A 600 20.91 42.42 -11.49
CA ASP A 600 21.68 42.13 -12.70
C ASP A 600 21.86 40.62 -12.94
N ASP A 601 22.00 39.82 -11.89
CA ASP A 601 22.14 38.36 -12.00
C ASP A 601 20.88 37.74 -12.63
N ILE A 602 19.70 38.15 -12.17
CA ILE A 602 18.43 37.69 -12.74
C ILE A 602 18.28 38.16 -14.19
N LEU A 603 18.64 39.39 -14.51
CA LEU A 603 18.61 39.88 -15.89
C LEU A 603 19.53 39.06 -16.82
N GLN A 604 20.73 38.71 -16.36
CA GLN A 604 21.64 37.83 -17.12
C GLN A 604 21.07 36.41 -17.26
N LYS A 605 20.39 35.88 -16.22
CA LYS A 605 19.71 34.57 -16.30
C LYS A 605 18.55 34.60 -17.30
N ILE A 606 17.71 35.64 -17.26
CA ILE A 606 16.62 35.81 -18.23
C ILE A 606 17.20 35.86 -19.64
N LYS A 607 18.24 36.68 -19.88
CA LYS A 607 18.95 36.74 -21.17
C LYS A 607 19.46 35.37 -21.62
N TYR A 608 20.11 34.63 -20.72
CA TYR A 608 20.58 33.28 -21.00
C TYR A 608 19.44 32.36 -21.45
N TYR A 609 18.28 32.40 -20.75
CA TYR A 609 17.14 31.54 -21.07
C TYR A 609 16.39 31.95 -22.34
N VAL A 610 16.36 33.23 -22.70
CA VAL A 610 15.83 33.70 -23.99
C VAL A 610 16.64 33.10 -25.15
N GLY A 611 17.97 32.99 -25.00
CA GLY A 611 18.86 32.37 -25.99
C GLY A 611 19.03 30.85 -25.88
N HIS A 612 18.29 30.17 -25.01
CA HIS A 612 18.51 28.75 -24.70
C HIS A 612 18.08 27.82 -25.83
N SER A 613 18.62 26.61 -25.92
CA SER A 613 18.23 25.65 -26.98
C SER A 613 16.85 25.01 -26.77
N ASN A 614 16.32 25.09 -25.55
CA ASN A 614 15.04 24.48 -25.17
C ASN A 614 13.89 25.47 -25.33
N LEU A 615 12.94 25.14 -26.21
CA LEU A 615 11.82 26.01 -26.57
C LEU A 615 10.93 26.40 -25.38
N LYS A 616 10.68 25.51 -24.41
CA LYS A 616 9.84 25.84 -23.24
C LYS A 616 10.47 26.94 -22.39
N LEU A 617 11.78 26.81 -22.12
CA LEU A 617 12.53 27.80 -21.35
C LEU A 617 12.63 29.14 -22.11
N GLN A 618 12.84 29.09 -23.42
CA GLN A 618 12.83 30.28 -24.26
C GLN A 618 11.50 31.02 -24.20
N LEU A 619 10.38 30.31 -24.39
CA LEU A 619 9.06 30.92 -24.37
C LEU A 619 8.71 31.53 -23.01
N ALA A 620 9.08 30.86 -21.90
CA ALA A 620 8.86 31.39 -20.55
C ALA A 620 9.71 32.65 -20.29
N ALA A 621 10.98 32.64 -20.66
CA ALA A 621 11.85 33.81 -20.51
C ALA A 621 11.41 34.97 -21.43
N MET A 622 10.97 34.66 -22.65
CA MET A 622 10.40 35.63 -23.59
C MET A 622 9.13 36.29 -23.06
N PHE A 623 8.31 35.56 -22.31
CA PHE A 623 7.14 36.15 -21.67
C PHE A 623 7.52 37.17 -20.59
N CYS A 624 8.58 36.89 -19.83
CA CYS A 624 9.14 37.86 -18.88
C CYS A 624 9.65 39.12 -19.61
N ILE A 625 10.41 38.96 -20.71
CA ILE A 625 10.88 40.10 -21.51
C ILE A 625 9.71 40.93 -22.04
N ALA A 626 8.67 40.29 -22.59
CA ALA A 626 7.51 41.00 -23.12
C ALA A 626 6.87 41.92 -22.06
N ASN A 627 6.70 41.43 -20.83
CA ASN A 627 6.13 42.20 -19.72
C ASN A 627 7.07 43.35 -19.26
N LEU A 628 8.39 43.16 -19.30
CA LEU A 628 9.35 44.22 -18.94
C LEU A 628 9.42 45.32 -20.01
N THR A 629 9.21 44.97 -21.27
CA THR A 629 9.33 45.88 -22.42
C THR A 629 8.06 46.66 -22.74
N TRP A 630 6.93 46.34 -22.11
CA TRP A 630 5.64 46.97 -22.40
C TRP A 630 5.74 48.51 -22.31
N ASN A 631 5.48 49.19 -23.43
CA ASN A 631 5.82 50.62 -23.58
C ASN A 631 4.80 51.56 -22.92
N GLU A 632 3.54 51.12 -22.75
CA GLU A 632 2.46 51.93 -22.16
C GLU A 632 2.56 52.14 -20.64
N GLU A 633 3.56 51.54 -19.98
CA GLU A 633 3.75 51.64 -18.54
C GLU A 633 4.85 52.63 -18.15
N GLU A 634 4.66 53.32 -17.03
CA GLU A 634 5.64 54.28 -16.49
C GLU A 634 7.02 53.62 -16.30
N GLY A 635 8.09 54.37 -16.62
CA GLY A 635 9.47 53.87 -16.57
C GLY A 635 9.86 52.87 -17.67
N SER A 636 9.02 52.65 -18.69
CA SER A 636 9.29 51.71 -19.79
C SER A 636 10.59 52.01 -20.53
N GLN A 637 10.88 53.28 -20.82
CA GLN A 637 12.09 53.69 -21.54
C GLN A 637 13.37 53.26 -20.81
N GLU A 638 13.48 53.52 -19.51
CA GLU A 638 14.64 53.12 -18.70
C GLU A 638 14.82 51.60 -18.68
N ARG A 639 13.71 50.85 -18.57
CA ARG A 639 13.75 49.39 -18.61
C ARG A 639 14.23 48.87 -19.97
N GLN A 640 13.70 49.42 -21.05
CA GLN A 640 14.08 49.06 -22.41
C GLN A 640 15.56 49.38 -22.66
N ASP A 641 16.05 50.54 -22.25
CA ASP A 641 17.46 50.91 -22.42
C ASP A 641 18.38 49.95 -21.66
N LYS A 642 18.03 49.59 -20.41
CA LYS A 642 18.79 48.58 -19.65
C LYS A 642 18.79 47.20 -20.33
N LEU A 643 17.64 46.75 -20.85
CA LEU A 643 17.54 45.48 -21.59
C LEU A 643 18.33 45.52 -22.91
N ARG A 644 18.40 46.68 -23.57
CA ARG A 644 19.24 46.91 -24.75
C ARG A 644 20.73 46.81 -24.40
N GLU A 645 21.17 47.44 -23.32
CA GLU A 645 22.57 47.41 -22.86
C GLU A 645 23.07 46.00 -22.55
N ILE A 646 22.23 45.15 -21.95
CA ILE A 646 22.59 43.75 -21.71
C ILE A 646 22.52 42.87 -22.98
N GLY A 647 22.07 43.41 -24.12
CA GLY A 647 22.07 42.72 -25.41
C GLY A 647 20.83 41.84 -25.68
N ILE A 648 19.68 42.12 -25.06
CA ILE A 648 18.44 41.38 -25.35
C ILE A 648 17.96 41.63 -26.79
N VAL A 649 18.08 42.87 -27.29
CA VAL A 649 17.60 43.27 -28.62
C VAL A 649 18.24 42.43 -29.73
N ASP A 650 19.54 42.12 -29.63
CA ASP A 650 20.24 41.26 -30.60
C ASP A 650 19.68 39.83 -30.62
N ILE A 651 19.32 39.31 -29.45
CA ILE A 651 18.72 37.98 -29.33
C ILE A 651 17.31 38.01 -29.92
N LEU A 652 16.52 39.05 -29.63
CA LEU A 652 15.18 39.22 -30.21
C LEU A 652 15.20 39.27 -31.74
N HIS A 653 16.17 39.98 -32.34
CA HIS A 653 16.33 39.98 -33.79
C HIS A 653 16.62 38.58 -34.35
N LYS A 654 17.48 37.79 -33.70
CA LYS A 654 17.73 36.39 -34.10
C LYS A 654 16.46 35.55 -33.98
N LEU A 655 15.72 35.69 -32.88
CA LEU A 655 14.48 34.94 -32.63
C LEU A 655 13.34 35.36 -33.56
N SER A 656 13.31 36.60 -34.05
CA SER A 656 12.34 37.06 -35.04
C SER A 656 12.46 36.37 -36.41
N GLN A 657 13.54 35.63 -36.62
CA GLN A 657 13.81 34.79 -37.78
C GLN A 657 13.73 33.29 -37.46
N SER A 658 13.24 32.94 -36.26
CA SER A 658 13.05 31.56 -35.84
C SER A 658 12.06 30.84 -36.75
N THR A 659 12.29 29.54 -36.96
CA THR A 659 11.36 28.65 -37.64
C THR A 659 10.13 28.31 -36.79
N ASP A 660 10.20 28.51 -35.46
CA ASP A 660 9.05 28.35 -34.57
C ASP A 660 8.15 29.60 -34.64
N PRO A 661 6.88 29.48 -35.09
CA PRO A 661 6.01 30.63 -35.28
C PRO A 661 5.72 31.40 -33.98
N ASN A 662 5.53 30.71 -32.87
CA ASN A 662 5.17 31.33 -31.60
C ASN A 662 6.33 32.18 -31.05
N LEU A 663 7.54 31.62 -31.10
CA LEU A 663 8.74 32.34 -30.70
C LEU A 663 9.03 33.54 -31.62
N CYS A 664 8.85 33.35 -32.92
CA CYS A 664 8.99 34.40 -33.93
C CYS A 664 8.02 35.57 -33.69
N ASP A 665 6.74 35.28 -33.49
CA ASP A 665 5.71 36.29 -33.26
C ASP A 665 5.91 37.03 -31.92
N LYS A 666 6.28 36.31 -30.85
CA LYS A 666 6.61 36.93 -29.56
C LYS A 666 7.84 37.83 -29.66
N ALA A 667 8.87 37.42 -30.39
CA ALA A 667 10.08 38.22 -30.58
C ALA A 667 9.79 39.49 -31.40
N LYS A 668 8.98 39.39 -32.47
CA LYS A 668 8.53 40.55 -33.24
C LYS A 668 7.69 41.51 -32.40
N THR A 669 6.77 40.97 -31.59
CA THR A 669 5.94 41.77 -30.69
C THR A 669 6.82 42.52 -29.68
N ALA A 670 7.77 41.84 -29.04
CA ALA A 670 8.71 42.48 -28.12
C ALA A 670 9.56 43.56 -28.82
N LEU A 671 10.05 43.31 -30.05
CA LEU A 671 10.78 44.32 -30.83
C LEU A 671 9.92 45.54 -31.15
N GLN A 672 8.64 45.36 -31.50
CA GLN A 672 7.72 46.47 -31.74
C GLN A 672 7.61 47.40 -30.54
N GLN A 673 7.63 46.86 -29.31
CA GLN A 673 7.59 47.67 -28.09
C GLN A 673 8.80 48.59 -27.92
N TYR A 674 9.97 48.28 -28.49
CA TYR A 674 11.15 49.15 -28.47
C TYR A 674 11.12 50.28 -29.50
N PHE A 675 10.27 50.18 -30.52
CA PHE A 675 10.25 51.09 -31.67
C PHE A 675 8.92 51.84 -31.83
N ALA A 676 7.95 51.55 -30.96
CA ALA A 676 6.65 52.23 -30.86
C ALA A 676 6.70 53.22 -29.70
#